data_AF-A0AA36AMP7-F1
#
_entry.id   AF-A0AA36AMP7-F1
#
_cell.length_a   1.000
_cell.length_b   1.000
_cell.length_c   1.000
_cell.angle_alpha   90.00
_cell.angle_beta   90.00
_cell.angle_gamma   90.00
#
_symmetry.space_group_name_H-M   'P 1'
#
loop_
_entity.id
_entity.type
_entity.pdbx_description
1 polymer ?
#
loop_
_entity_poly.entity_id
_entity_poly.type
_entity_poly.pdbx_seq_one_letter_code
_entity_poly.pdbx_strand_id
1 'polypeptide(L)'
;MKKLATAAEEAYRNYTVEVNPPVDYLNAKLLITDEDLRAMGGDAQIFMENFQYLRVERRPEYGTTSVNLNLSTVHVATYVYHKTLEVLNGVQWTRALDKVFKENKDNDSNLSWQYFGSAVGFMRVYPGIKWPINDEDRIDLYDCRLQGWYIQGAAAPKNVIILLDSSGSMTGSRMIIAQSTVNKILDTLTVNDYFNIIQFDEKPRYVDSCFNRTLVAANLDNRLRLKRAIKFMKTSNIANFEKALQEAFTLFSEQNKVNNETCCNKAIMLVTDGAPENYEWIFNKYNWKPNSTSKRNVNVRIFPYLIGREVADNRQLRWMAGANKGFYTHISTLADVEERVQNYVKVLSQPLAKPTSHPHIMWTPVYADFIAPELTEDNMRLVTSVSMPVFNKKDNSEDAYKLLGVVGTDVPIDQIISLIPKYQLGVHGYAFAITKKGYVLFHPEFRPFDNGRPKTNYNSVDLTEVELTSNVSVVKNLETAMKDGHQGSISMNVAVHKDFIRVSKRRYHYYYNNIAGFPFSLALVFPEKYGNLQLKTNFDIGKKDVLRNKSFRLSRWKYCENQEETSMSRLYESIMRAKRATPEKCDRDLVNLLAFDADMLVKLFKVWKGKKREKIKKKGVEIIFVGTSSGLFLYEQFVDELTDFTILHMQDTISSSYYEQAVEVGRARDEMRCRHGINETYTFSVPINTFLQRGNERIEYLDLNTTAITVSVPVLKCASGGDRQNYTVAGVSGYQMSFYKFDELVSETFGCPNGKYCSIYNGDNSNYTVFVIDHNGIIITSSTKTTVYFWEIPLNQS
;
A
#
# COMPACT_ATOMS: atom_id res chain seq x y z
N MET A 1 -15.26 -9.68 11.54
CA MET A 1 -15.76 -10.33 10.31
C MET A 1 -16.83 -11.39 10.51
N LYS A 2 -16.53 -12.59 11.04
CA LYS A 2 -17.53 -13.68 11.17
C LYS A 2 -18.82 -13.23 11.88
N LYS A 3 -18.68 -12.55 13.02
CA LYS A 3 -19.80 -11.95 13.78
C LYS A 3 -20.68 -11.04 12.92
N LEU A 4 -20.07 -10.20 12.08
CA LEU A 4 -20.77 -9.25 11.22
C LEU A 4 -21.53 -9.96 10.07
N ALA A 5 -20.90 -10.98 9.46
CA ALA A 5 -21.56 -11.79 8.44
C ALA A 5 -22.78 -12.54 9.01
N THR A 6 -22.60 -13.22 10.14
CA THR A 6 -23.71 -13.93 10.82
C THR A 6 -24.84 -13.00 11.22
N ALA A 7 -24.53 -11.82 11.78
CA ALA A 7 -25.54 -10.83 12.12
C ALA A 7 -26.31 -10.33 10.88
N ALA A 8 -25.64 -10.19 9.74
CA ALA A 8 -26.30 -9.80 8.49
C ALA A 8 -27.25 -10.90 7.97
N GLU A 9 -26.82 -12.16 8.01
CA GLU A 9 -27.65 -13.31 7.62
C GLU A 9 -28.90 -13.45 8.52
N GLU A 10 -28.73 -13.28 9.83
CA GLU A 10 -29.82 -13.32 10.82
C GLU A 10 -30.78 -12.14 10.67
N ALA A 11 -30.25 -10.93 10.47
CA ALA A 11 -31.06 -9.73 10.25
C ALA A 11 -31.96 -9.89 9.02
N TYR A 12 -31.41 -10.41 7.91
CA TYR A 12 -32.20 -10.66 6.71
C TYR A 12 -33.20 -11.81 6.90
N ARG A 13 -32.82 -12.88 7.61
CA ARG A 13 -33.70 -14.03 7.90
C ARG A 13 -34.97 -13.60 8.64
N ASN A 14 -34.83 -12.67 9.60
CA ASN A 14 -35.95 -12.17 10.40
C ASN A 14 -36.74 -11.03 9.73
N TYR A 15 -36.25 -10.48 8.62
CA TYR A 15 -36.88 -9.37 7.93
C TYR A 15 -37.89 -9.82 6.86
N THR A 16 -39.05 -9.19 6.82
CA THR A 16 -40.06 -9.35 5.77
C THR A 16 -40.01 -8.16 4.83
N VAL A 17 -39.98 -8.40 3.52
CA VAL A 17 -39.93 -7.34 2.51
C VAL A 17 -41.24 -6.54 2.56
N GLU A 18 -41.14 -5.24 2.77
CA GLU A 18 -42.27 -4.31 2.82
C GLU A 18 -42.44 -3.60 1.48
N VAL A 19 -43.69 -3.30 1.12
CA VAL A 19 -44.04 -2.61 -0.15
C VAL A 19 -43.82 -1.10 -0.05
N ASN A 20 -43.96 -0.52 1.15
CA ASN A 20 -43.68 0.90 1.41
C ASN A 20 -42.95 1.05 2.75
N PRO A 21 -41.66 0.72 2.81
CA PRO A 21 -40.92 0.75 4.06
C PRO A 21 -40.70 2.22 4.50
N PRO A 22 -41.07 2.59 5.74
CA PRO A 22 -40.86 3.94 6.26
C PRO A 22 -39.38 4.12 6.67
N VAL A 23 -38.51 4.30 5.67
CA VAL A 23 -37.05 4.36 5.88
C VAL A 23 -36.56 5.79 5.77
N ASP A 24 -36.16 6.35 6.91
CA ASP A 24 -35.28 7.50 6.96
C ASP A 24 -33.86 7.02 7.29
N TYR A 25 -32.91 7.32 6.40
CA TYR A 25 -31.52 6.89 6.53
C TYR A 25 -30.56 7.97 6.05
N LEU A 26 -29.36 7.98 6.64
CA LEU A 26 -28.30 8.92 6.31
C LEU A 26 -27.65 8.55 4.98
N ASN A 27 -28.05 9.20 3.90
CA ASN A 27 -27.39 9.07 2.60
C ASN A 27 -26.11 9.90 2.59
N ALA A 28 -24.95 9.24 2.54
CA ALA A 28 -23.63 9.87 2.64
C ALA A 28 -23.37 10.99 1.63
N LYS A 29 -24.05 10.98 0.47
CA LYS A 29 -23.95 12.03 -0.57
C LYS A 29 -24.81 13.26 -0.29
N LEU A 30 -25.84 13.12 0.55
CA LEU A 30 -26.81 14.16 0.89
C LEU A 30 -26.62 14.62 2.34
N LEU A 31 -25.37 14.63 2.82
CA LEU A 31 -25.02 15.08 4.18
C LEU A 31 -24.31 16.44 4.17
N ILE A 32 -24.61 17.22 5.21
CA ILE A 32 -23.88 18.42 5.61
C ILE A 32 -23.26 18.17 6.98
N THR A 33 -21.98 18.52 7.14
CA THR A 33 -21.23 18.36 8.39
C THR A 33 -21.05 19.67 9.15
N ASP A 34 -20.58 19.59 10.39
CA ASP A 34 -20.16 20.74 11.19
C ASP A 34 -19.09 21.60 10.51
N GLU A 35 -18.18 20.98 9.78
CA GLU A 35 -17.11 21.66 9.06
C GLU A 35 -17.68 22.43 7.86
N ASP A 36 -18.64 21.84 7.13
CA ASP A 36 -19.31 22.48 6.00
C ASP A 36 -20.13 23.70 6.44
N LEU A 37 -20.87 23.59 7.55
CA LEU A 37 -21.66 24.71 8.11
C LEU A 37 -20.76 25.89 8.50
N ARG A 38 -19.57 25.62 9.05
CA ARG A 38 -18.59 26.67 9.37
C ARG A 38 -18.02 27.31 8.11
N ALA A 39 -17.81 26.53 7.05
CA ALA A 39 -17.30 27.03 5.77
C ALA A 39 -18.34 27.89 5.03
N MET A 40 -19.63 27.53 5.08
CA MET A 40 -20.72 28.24 4.40
C MET A 40 -21.19 29.52 5.10
N GLY A 41 -20.92 29.70 6.41
CA GLY A 41 -21.35 30.90 7.13
C GLY A 41 -22.88 31.04 7.22
N GLY A 42 -23.41 32.25 6.94
CA GLY A 42 -24.85 32.58 7.08
C GLY A 42 -25.78 32.00 6.00
N ASP A 43 -25.23 31.50 4.90
CA ASP A 43 -26.01 30.96 3.76
C ASP A 43 -26.45 29.49 3.97
N ALA A 44 -26.09 28.90 5.11
CA ALA A 44 -26.37 27.50 5.45
C ALA A 44 -27.86 27.14 5.49
N GLN A 45 -28.74 28.13 5.70
CA GLN A 45 -30.18 27.90 5.89
C GLN A 45 -30.89 27.45 4.61
N ILE A 46 -30.37 27.81 3.43
CA ILE A 46 -30.92 27.46 2.11
C ILE A 46 -30.59 25.99 1.76
N PHE A 47 -29.45 25.48 2.22
CA PHE A 47 -29.00 24.12 1.92
C PHE A 47 -29.63 23.04 2.82
N MET A 48 -30.25 23.42 3.94
CA MET A 48 -30.87 22.44 4.86
C MET A 48 -32.19 21.85 4.37
N GLU A 49 -32.79 22.34 3.27
CA GLU A 49 -34.05 21.78 2.74
C GLU A 49 -33.87 20.41 2.06
N ASN A 50 -32.68 20.11 1.52
CA ASN A 50 -32.40 18.88 0.76
C ASN A 50 -31.34 17.96 1.39
N PHE A 51 -30.69 18.41 2.47
CA PHE A 51 -29.55 17.72 3.08
C PHE A 51 -29.81 17.40 4.56
N GLN A 52 -29.27 16.27 5.01
CA GLN A 52 -29.32 15.86 6.41
C GLN A 52 -28.04 16.28 7.15
N TYR A 53 -28.18 16.71 8.40
CA TYR A 53 -27.02 17.10 9.22
C TYR A 53 -26.38 15.90 9.92
N LEU A 54 -25.06 15.79 9.81
CA LEU A 54 -24.26 14.81 10.54
C LEU A 54 -23.19 15.52 11.38
N ARG A 55 -23.28 15.35 12.70
CA ARG A 55 -22.22 15.78 13.61
C ARG A 55 -20.98 14.91 13.44
N VAL A 56 -19.79 15.48 13.29
CA VAL A 56 -18.55 14.73 13.04
C VAL A 56 -17.40 15.20 13.94
N GLU A 57 -16.45 14.31 14.16
CA GLU A 57 -15.22 14.57 14.91
C GLU A 57 -13.99 13.98 14.21
N ARG A 58 -12.84 14.63 14.35
CA ARG A 58 -11.58 14.12 13.79
C ARG A 58 -10.95 13.09 14.71
N ARG A 59 -10.47 12.00 14.11
CA ARG A 59 -9.93 10.84 14.79
C ARG A 59 -8.69 10.34 14.04
N PRO A 60 -7.52 10.19 14.70
CA PRO A 60 -6.28 9.77 14.03
C PRO A 60 -6.41 8.44 13.27
N GLU A 61 -7.25 7.53 13.75
CA GLU A 61 -7.48 6.21 13.16
C GLU A 61 -8.11 6.29 11.76
N TYR A 62 -8.69 7.44 11.40
CA TYR A 62 -9.35 7.71 10.13
C TYR A 62 -8.65 8.82 9.32
N GLY A 63 -7.40 9.15 9.67
CA GLY A 63 -6.59 10.13 8.94
C GLY A 63 -7.13 11.56 9.08
N THR A 64 -7.31 12.24 7.94
CA THR A 64 -7.83 13.61 7.88
C THR A 64 -9.36 13.69 7.90
N THR A 65 -10.04 12.55 7.82
CA THR A 65 -11.49 12.48 7.68
C THR A 65 -12.19 12.61 9.03
N SER A 66 -13.18 13.50 9.07
CA SER A 66 -14.08 13.65 10.21
C SER A 66 -15.19 12.60 10.15
N VAL A 67 -15.45 11.92 11.27
CA VAL A 67 -16.36 10.77 11.34
C VAL A 67 -17.38 10.89 12.48
N ASN A 68 -18.47 10.13 12.41
CA ASN A 68 -19.46 9.99 13.48
C ASN A 68 -19.44 8.56 14.04
N LEU A 69 -18.96 8.40 15.29
CA LEU A 69 -18.88 7.10 15.96
C LEU A 69 -20.25 6.55 16.42
N ASN A 70 -21.32 7.35 16.39
CA ASN A 70 -22.64 6.93 16.86
C ASN A 70 -23.54 6.40 15.75
N LEU A 71 -23.30 6.73 14.49
CA LEU A 71 -24.18 6.40 13.38
C LEU A 71 -23.38 5.81 12.22
N SER A 72 -24.01 4.99 11.39
CA SER A 72 -23.48 4.59 10.10
C SER A 72 -24.10 5.44 9.00
N THR A 73 -23.44 5.54 7.85
CA THR A 73 -23.98 6.22 6.67
C THR A 73 -24.05 5.25 5.49
N VAL A 74 -24.90 5.56 4.52
CA VAL A 74 -25.12 4.71 3.34
C VAL A 74 -24.73 5.48 2.09
N HIS A 75 -23.78 4.93 1.35
CA HIS A 75 -23.45 5.33 0.00
C HIS A 75 -24.29 4.53 -0.99
N VAL A 76 -24.79 5.17 -2.05
CA VAL A 76 -25.50 4.51 -3.15
C VAL A 76 -24.82 4.88 -4.46
N ALA A 77 -24.47 3.88 -5.28
CA ALA A 77 -23.85 4.11 -6.58
C ALA A 77 -24.72 5.03 -7.45
N THR A 78 -24.09 5.92 -8.22
CA THR A 78 -24.77 7.04 -8.91
C THR A 78 -25.85 6.61 -9.91
N TYR A 79 -25.67 5.46 -10.56
CA TYR A 79 -26.64 4.90 -11.51
C TYR A 79 -27.72 4.02 -10.86
N VAL A 80 -27.67 3.84 -9.53
CA VAL A 80 -28.71 3.14 -8.76
C VAL A 80 -29.61 4.17 -8.09
N TYR A 81 -30.91 4.14 -8.40
CA TYR A 81 -31.85 5.07 -7.78
C TYR A 81 -32.07 4.73 -6.30
N HIS A 82 -31.75 5.68 -5.42
CA HIS A 82 -31.67 5.46 -3.98
C HIS A 82 -33.03 5.23 -3.29
N LYS A 83 -34.16 5.61 -3.94
CA LYS A 83 -35.53 5.35 -3.44
C LYS A 83 -36.17 4.11 -4.07
N THR A 84 -35.40 3.26 -4.74
CA THR A 84 -35.92 1.97 -5.22
C THR A 84 -36.33 1.08 -4.04
N LEU A 85 -37.36 0.26 -4.23
CA LEU A 85 -37.86 -0.64 -3.20
C LEU A 85 -36.78 -1.59 -2.66
N GLU A 86 -35.87 -2.04 -3.53
CA GLU A 86 -34.74 -2.92 -3.17
C GLU A 86 -33.72 -2.21 -2.27
N VAL A 87 -33.39 -0.95 -2.57
CA VAL A 87 -32.48 -0.15 -1.74
C VAL A 87 -33.12 0.17 -0.40
N LEU A 88 -34.37 0.62 -0.37
CA LEU A 88 -35.05 0.99 0.88
C LEU A 88 -35.18 -0.21 1.82
N ASN A 89 -35.68 -1.35 1.33
CA ASN A 89 -35.71 -2.59 2.12
C ASN A 89 -34.31 -3.02 2.55
N GLY A 90 -33.34 -2.92 1.64
CA GLY A 90 -31.93 -3.22 1.89
C GLY A 90 -31.34 -2.43 3.05
N VAL A 91 -31.57 -1.11 3.04
CA VAL A 91 -31.14 -0.20 4.09
C VAL A 91 -31.89 -0.48 5.40
N GLN A 92 -33.18 -0.84 5.35
CA GLN A 92 -33.93 -1.10 6.56
C GLN A 92 -33.40 -2.30 7.34
N TRP A 93 -33.23 -3.46 6.70
CA TRP A 93 -32.76 -4.66 7.41
C TRP A 93 -31.29 -4.55 7.85
N THR A 94 -30.47 -3.83 7.08
CA THR A 94 -29.05 -3.60 7.44
C THR A 94 -28.87 -2.68 8.65
N ARG A 95 -29.94 -2.03 9.15
CA ARG A 95 -29.91 -1.25 10.40
C ARG A 95 -29.54 -2.07 11.63
N ALA A 96 -29.81 -3.36 11.62
CA ALA A 96 -29.37 -4.26 12.68
C ALA A 96 -27.84 -4.32 12.83
N LEU A 97 -27.08 -4.01 11.76
CA LEU A 97 -25.62 -4.05 11.78
C LEU A 97 -24.99 -2.91 12.58
N ASP A 98 -25.69 -1.78 12.77
CA ASP A 98 -25.16 -0.61 13.49
C ASP A 98 -24.77 -0.95 14.93
N LYS A 99 -25.52 -1.85 15.58
CA LYS A 99 -25.18 -2.36 16.91
C LYS A 99 -23.88 -3.16 16.88
N VAL A 100 -23.72 -4.04 15.90
CA VAL A 100 -22.53 -4.90 15.78
C VAL A 100 -21.30 -4.09 15.43
N PHE A 101 -21.45 -3.07 14.56
CA PHE A 101 -20.36 -2.16 14.21
C PHE A 101 -19.81 -1.43 15.44
N LYS A 102 -20.70 -0.90 16.30
CA LYS A 102 -20.34 -0.26 17.56
C LYS A 102 -19.65 -1.23 18.51
N GLU A 103 -20.25 -2.38 18.77
CA GLU A 103 -19.67 -3.39 19.65
C GLU A 103 -18.27 -3.83 19.19
N ASN A 104 -18.03 -3.93 17.88
CA ASN A 104 -16.70 -4.27 17.37
C ASN A 104 -15.69 -3.14 17.63
N LYS A 105 -16.09 -1.88 17.48
CA LYS A 105 -15.24 -0.70 17.72
C LYS A 105 -14.99 -0.46 19.22
N ASP A 106 -15.96 -0.76 20.07
CA ASP A 106 -15.82 -0.70 21.52
C ASP A 106 -14.87 -1.79 22.04
N ASN A 107 -14.87 -2.97 21.40
CA ASN A 107 -13.95 -4.05 21.72
C ASN A 107 -12.53 -3.81 21.19
N ASP A 108 -12.38 -3.16 20.03
CA ASP A 108 -11.09 -2.83 19.42
C ASP A 108 -11.08 -1.39 18.89
N SER A 109 -10.42 -0.50 19.64
CA SER A 109 -10.30 0.91 19.30
C SER A 109 -9.47 1.16 18.05
N ASN A 110 -8.59 0.24 17.64
CA ASN A 110 -7.73 0.41 16.48
C ASN A 110 -8.42 0.05 15.15
N LEU A 111 -9.58 -0.60 15.23
CA LEU A 111 -10.36 -1.00 14.06
C LEU A 111 -10.75 0.24 13.22
N SER A 112 -10.45 0.20 11.92
CA SER A 112 -10.73 1.30 10.99
C SER A 112 -12.17 1.21 10.44
N TRP A 113 -12.34 1.14 9.12
CA TRP A 113 -13.63 1.06 8.45
C TRP A 113 -14.24 -0.32 8.59
N GLN A 114 -15.54 -0.35 8.85
CA GLN A 114 -16.37 -1.53 8.76
C GLN A 114 -17.50 -1.23 7.78
N TYR A 115 -17.79 -2.14 6.87
CA TYR A 115 -18.83 -1.90 5.88
C TYR A 115 -19.55 -3.16 5.41
N PHE A 116 -20.74 -2.94 4.89
CA PHE A 116 -21.54 -3.93 4.17
C PHE A 116 -21.84 -3.37 2.78
N GLY A 117 -21.30 -4.00 1.74
CA GLY A 117 -21.67 -3.75 0.35
C GLY A 117 -22.82 -4.66 -0.05
N SER A 118 -23.92 -4.09 -0.52
CA SER A 118 -25.09 -4.83 -0.97
C SER A 118 -24.97 -5.28 -2.42
N ALA A 119 -25.53 -6.45 -2.73
CA ALA A 119 -25.66 -6.93 -4.10
C ALA A 119 -26.58 -6.05 -4.98
N VAL A 120 -27.34 -5.13 -4.37
CA VAL A 120 -28.18 -4.12 -5.03
C VAL A 120 -27.35 -2.91 -5.48
N GLY A 121 -26.24 -2.58 -4.80
CA GLY A 121 -25.37 -1.43 -5.16
C GLY A 121 -25.37 -0.25 -4.18
N PHE A 122 -25.85 -0.46 -2.95
CA PHE A 122 -25.58 0.45 -1.83
C PHE A 122 -24.52 -0.13 -0.90
N MET A 123 -23.79 0.73 -0.21
CA MET A 123 -22.78 0.38 0.78
C MET A 123 -23.08 1.10 2.09
N ARG A 124 -23.21 0.35 3.18
CA ARG A 124 -23.29 0.92 4.53
C ARG A 124 -21.90 0.95 5.15
N VAL A 125 -21.47 2.11 5.63
CA VAL A 125 -20.15 2.35 6.22
C VAL A 125 -20.28 2.81 7.66
N TYR A 126 -19.44 2.26 8.52
CA TYR A 126 -19.26 2.70 9.90
C TYR A 126 -17.76 2.90 10.20
N PRO A 127 -17.38 3.95 10.94
CA PRO A 127 -18.23 5.05 11.43
C PRO A 127 -18.86 5.88 10.31
N GLY A 128 -19.89 6.66 10.64
CA GLY A 128 -20.64 7.44 9.66
C GLY A 128 -19.82 8.59 9.08
N ILE A 129 -19.85 8.73 7.77
CA ILE A 129 -19.12 9.77 7.03
C ILE A 129 -20.00 10.47 6.00
N LYS A 130 -19.68 11.74 5.74
CA LYS A 130 -20.05 12.41 4.49
C LYS A 130 -19.17 11.86 3.36
N TRP A 131 -19.77 11.53 2.22
CA TRP A 131 -19.02 11.05 1.07
C TRP A 131 -18.13 12.19 0.53
N PRO A 132 -16.83 11.97 0.29
CA PRO A 132 -15.88 13.02 -0.04
C PRO A 132 -16.00 13.47 -1.51
N ILE A 133 -17.09 14.16 -1.84
CA ILE A 133 -17.26 14.85 -3.12
C ILE A 133 -16.93 16.32 -2.85
N ASN A 134 -15.71 16.72 -3.21
CA ASN A 134 -15.20 18.06 -2.90
C ASN A 134 -15.57 19.12 -3.95
N ASP A 135 -16.01 18.72 -5.15
CA ASP A 135 -16.33 19.64 -6.25
C ASP A 135 -17.68 19.30 -6.89
N GLU A 136 -18.48 20.30 -7.24
CA GLU A 136 -19.72 20.15 -8.03
C GLU A 136 -19.45 19.51 -9.41
N ASP A 137 -18.23 19.68 -9.94
CA ASP A 137 -17.79 19.12 -11.22
C ASP A 137 -17.31 17.66 -11.14
N ARG A 138 -17.12 17.11 -9.93
CA ARG A 138 -16.62 15.74 -9.74
C ARG A 138 -17.75 14.73 -9.60
N ILE A 139 -17.88 13.90 -10.63
CA ILE A 139 -18.85 12.80 -10.66
C ILE A 139 -18.34 11.65 -9.77
N ASP A 140 -19.17 11.22 -8.82
CA ASP A 140 -18.90 10.00 -8.06
C ASP A 140 -19.06 8.75 -8.93
N LEU A 141 -17.93 8.10 -9.21
CA LEU A 141 -17.83 6.84 -9.96
C LEU A 141 -17.73 5.61 -9.05
N TYR A 142 -17.80 5.77 -7.74
CA TYR A 142 -17.65 4.66 -6.82
C TYR A 142 -18.86 3.72 -6.87
N ASP A 143 -18.60 2.43 -7.01
CA ASP A 143 -19.53 1.35 -6.74
C ASP A 143 -18.80 0.28 -5.92
N CYS A 144 -19.35 -0.04 -4.75
CA CYS A 144 -18.81 -1.07 -3.86
C CYS A 144 -18.67 -2.42 -4.55
N ARG A 145 -19.55 -2.75 -5.50
CA ARG A 145 -19.57 -4.06 -6.17
C ARG A 145 -18.44 -4.26 -7.19
N LEU A 146 -17.80 -3.16 -7.61
CA LEU A 146 -16.61 -3.17 -8.46
C LEU A 146 -15.31 -3.28 -7.68
N GLN A 147 -15.37 -3.07 -6.36
CA GLN A 147 -14.17 -3.02 -5.56
C GLN A 147 -13.56 -4.42 -5.43
N GLY A 148 -12.23 -4.46 -5.35
CA GLY A 148 -11.48 -5.71 -5.24
C GLY A 148 -11.91 -6.54 -4.03
N TRP A 149 -12.22 -5.91 -2.90
CA TRP A 149 -12.70 -6.59 -1.69
C TRP A 149 -14.08 -7.24 -1.89
N TYR A 150 -14.98 -6.59 -2.64
CA TYR A 150 -16.31 -7.12 -2.89
C TYR A 150 -16.22 -8.32 -3.84
N ILE A 151 -15.52 -8.19 -4.95
CA ILE A 151 -15.44 -9.24 -5.97
C ILE A 151 -14.72 -10.48 -5.41
N GLN A 152 -13.61 -10.30 -4.70
CA GLN A 152 -12.86 -11.42 -4.10
C GLN A 152 -13.65 -12.10 -2.98
N GLY A 153 -14.41 -11.33 -2.18
CA GLY A 153 -15.31 -11.88 -1.17
C GLY A 153 -16.53 -12.58 -1.76
N ALA A 154 -17.07 -12.10 -2.88
CA ALA A 154 -18.28 -12.64 -3.51
C ALA A 154 -18.02 -13.86 -4.40
N ALA A 155 -16.83 -14.00 -5.00
CA ALA A 155 -16.51 -15.07 -5.94
C ALA A 155 -15.10 -15.64 -5.76
N ALA A 156 -14.98 -16.95 -5.95
CA ALA A 156 -13.68 -17.61 -6.03
C ALA A 156 -12.99 -17.32 -7.38
N PRO A 157 -11.64 -17.43 -7.44
CA PRO A 157 -10.87 -17.21 -8.66
C PRO A 157 -11.42 -17.96 -9.87
N LYS A 158 -11.37 -17.31 -11.04
CA LYS A 158 -12.04 -17.78 -12.26
C LYS A 158 -11.18 -17.64 -13.50
N ASN A 159 -11.35 -18.59 -14.42
CA ASN A 159 -10.80 -18.55 -15.76
C ASN A 159 -11.90 -18.17 -16.75
N VAL A 160 -11.75 -17.00 -17.39
CA VAL A 160 -12.79 -16.39 -18.22
C VAL A 160 -12.33 -16.28 -19.67
N ILE A 161 -13.09 -16.84 -20.61
CA ILE A 161 -12.91 -16.56 -22.04
C ILE A 161 -14.02 -15.64 -22.48
N ILE A 162 -13.66 -14.48 -23.02
CA ILE A 162 -14.62 -13.53 -23.57
C ILE A 162 -14.68 -13.76 -25.08
N LEU A 163 -15.83 -14.22 -25.56
CA LEU A 163 -16.14 -14.32 -26.99
C LEU A 163 -16.84 -13.05 -27.42
N LEU A 164 -16.22 -12.28 -28.32
CA LEU A 164 -16.76 -11.02 -28.80
C LEU A 164 -17.12 -11.13 -30.29
N ASP A 165 -18.40 -10.96 -30.58
CA ASP A 165 -18.91 -10.93 -31.94
C ASP A 165 -18.42 -9.68 -32.68
N SER A 166 -17.69 -9.89 -33.78
CA SER A 166 -17.18 -8.83 -34.67
C SER A 166 -17.82 -8.91 -36.06
N SER A 167 -18.98 -9.52 -36.19
CA SER A 167 -19.71 -9.61 -37.46
C SER A 167 -20.26 -8.26 -37.94
N GLY A 168 -20.65 -8.20 -39.21
CA GLY A 168 -21.19 -6.99 -39.82
C GLY A 168 -22.41 -6.40 -39.10
N SER A 169 -23.22 -7.22 -38.42
CA SER A 169 -24.42 -6.77 -37.68
C SER A 169 -24.10 -6.00 -36.39
N MET A 170 -22.86 -6.11 -35.90
CA MET A 170 -22.38 -5.37 -34.73
C MET A 170 -21.94 -3.94 -35.08
N THR A 171 -21.94 -3.55 -36.36
CA THR A 171 -21.46 -2.23 -36.81
C THR A 171 -22.21 -1.07 -36.16
N GLY A 172 -21.49 -0.01 -35.79
CA GLY A 172 -22.07 1.21 -35.21
C GLY A 172 -22.23 1.12 -33.69
N SER A 173 -23.43 1.47 -33.19
CA SER A 173 -23.70 1.59 -31.75
C SER A 173 -23.56 0.27 -30.98
N ARG A 174 -23.87 -0.86 -31.61
CA ARG A 174 -23.77 -2.19 -31.00
C ARG A 174 -22.32 -2.54 -30.63
N MET A 175 -21.36 -2.32 -31.51
CA MET A 175 -19.94 -2.52 -31.21
C MET A 175 -19.47 -1.59 -30.09
N ILE A 176 -19.90 -0.32 -30.05
CA ILE A 176 -19.54 0.60 -28.96
C ILE A 176 -20.04 0.07 -27.60
N ILE A 177 -21.29 -0.40 -27.53
CA ILE A 177 -21.86 -1.00 -26.32
C ILE A 177 -21.15 -2.31 -25.96
N ALA A 178 -20.82 -3.14 -26.95
CA ALA A 178 -20.09 -4.39 -26.75
C ALA A 178 -18.67 -4.14 -26.20
N GLN A 179 -17.94 -3.17 -26.75
CA GLN A 179 -16.62 -2.76 -26.25
C GLN A 179 -16.71 -2.24 -24.81
N SER A 180 -17.72 -1.40 -24.50
CA SER A 180 -17.98 -0.93 -23.14
C SER A 180 -18.31 -2.10 -22.19
N THR A 181 -19.12 -3.06 -22.64
CA THR A 181 -19.45 -4.29 -21.90
C THR A 181 -18.20 -5.10 -21.57
N VAL A 182 -17.33 -5.34 -22.56
CA VAL A 182 -16.07 -6.07 -22.33
C VAL A 182 -15.15 -5.30 -21.40
N ASN A 183 -15.01 -3.98 -21.57
CA ASN A 183 -14.23 -3.15 -20.67
C ASN A 183 -14.72 -3.26 -19.22
N LYS A 184 -16.05 -3.25 -19.03
CA LYS A 184 -16.67 -3.40 -17.72
C LYS A 184 -16.44 -4.79 -17.13
N ILE A 185 -16.53 -5.86 -17.94
CA ILE A 185 -16.18 -7.22 -17.52
C ILE A 185 -14.73 -7.25 -17.03
N LEU A 186 -13.78 -6.65 -17.76
CA LEU A 186 -12.37 -6.60 -17.37
C LEU A 186 -12.15 -5.87 -16.03
N ASP A 187 -12.93 -4.84 -15.74
CA ASP A 187 -12.88 -4.14 -14.45
C ASP A 187 -13.33 -5.02 -13.29
N THR A 188 -14.19 -6.02 -13.54
CA THR A 188 -14.60 -7.02 -12.53
C THR A 188 -13.63 -8.18 -12.35
N LEU A 189 -12.55 -8.24 -13.13
CA LEU A 189 -11.52 -9.27 -12.98
C LEU A 189 -10.47 -8.82 -11.95
N THR A 190 -10.11 -9.74 -11.07
CA THR A 190 -9.13 -9.52 -10.01
C THR A 190 -7.77 -10.12 -10.41
N VAL A 191 -6.70 -9.76 -9.72
CA VAL A 191 -5.35 -10.32 -9.95
C VAL A 191 -5.26 -11.84 -9.79
N ASN A 192 -6.26 -12.47 -9.16
CA ASN A 192 -6.32 -13.93 -9.03
C ASN A 192 -6.95 -14.63 -10.23
N ASP A 193 -7.57 -13.87 -11.15
CA ASP A 193 -8.30 -14.39 -12.30
C ASP A 193 -7.41 -14.50 -13.53
N TYR A 194 -7.75 -15.44 -14.42
CA TYR A 194 -7.13 -15.56 -15.73
C TYR A 194 -8.16 -15.32 -16.82
N PHE A 195 -7.75 -14.69 -17.91
CA PHE A 195 -8.65 -14.39 -19.01
C PHE A 195 -7.97 -14.36 -20.37
N ASN A 196 -8.79 -14.44 -21.41
CA ASN A 196 -8.41 -14.07 -22.77
C ASN A 196 -9.66 -13.64 -23.55
N ILE A 197 -9.46 -12.93 -24.66
CA ILE A 197 -10.53 -12.38 -25.49
C ILE A 197 -10.34 -12.88 -26.91
N ILE A 198 -11.37 -13.55 -27.42
CA ILE A 198 -11.42 -14.08 -28.78
C ILE A 198 -12.50 -13.30 -29.51
N GLN A 199 -12.10 -12.51 -30.49
CA GLN A 199 -13.02 -11.91 -31.45
C GLN A 199 -13.38 -12.95 -32.51
N PHE A 200 -14.62 -12.93 -33.01
CA PHE A 200 -15.02 -13.85 -34.06
C PHE A 200 -15.95 -13.19 -35.07
N ASP A 201 -15.62 -13.39 -36.34
CA ASP A 201 -16.49 -13.21 -37.49
C ASP A 201 -16.64 -14.57 -38.18
N GLU A 202 -16.09 -14.77 -39.38
CA GLU A 202 -16.03 -16.06 -40.06
C GLU A 202 -15.06 -17.05 -39.38
N LYS A 203 -14.04 -16.51 -38.68
CA LYS A 203 -13.02 -17.30 -37.95
C LYS A 203 -12.71 -16.65 -36.59
N PRO A 204 -12.51 -17.45 -35.53
CA PRO A 204 -12.05 -16.92 -34.25
C PRO A 204 -10.61 -16.43 -34.35
N ARG A 205 -10.33 -15.26 -33.76
CA ARG A 205 -8.98 -14.68 -33.64
C ARG A 205 -8.81 -14.12 -32.23
N TYR A 206 -7.64 -14.35 -31.64
CA TYR A 206 -7.28 -13.67 -30.39
C TYR A 206 -7.11 -12.18 -30.66
N VAL A 207 -7.56 -11.34 -29.73
CA VAL A 207 -7.47 -9.88 -29.86
C VAL A 207 -6.01 -9.40 -29.80
N ASP A 208 -5.17 -10.08 -29.01
CA ASP A 208 -3.73 -9.81 -28.91
C ASP A 208 -2.93 -11.02 -29.35
N SER A 209 -2.02 -10.82 -30.30
CA SER A 209 -1.18 -11.90 -30.84
C SER A 209 -0.21 -12.47 -29.81
N CYS A 210 0.20 -11.68 -28.81
CA CYS A 210 1.05 -12.14 -27.72
C CYS A 210 0.33 -13.15 -26.80
N PHE A 211 -1.00 -13.16 -26.80
CA PHE A 211 -1.83 -14.00 -25.94
C PHE A 211 -2.47 -15.17 -26.70
N ASN A 212 -1.93 -15.50 -27.89
CA ASN A 212 -2.42 -16.62 -28.67
C ASN A 212 -2.38 -17.93 -27.86
N ARG A 213 -3.52 -18.64 -27.84
CA ARG A 213 -3.71 -19.95 -27.19
C ARG A 213 -3.32 -20.02 -25.70
N THR A 214 -3.31 -18.88 -25.00
CA THR A 214 -2.94 -18.83 -23.58
C THR A 214 -3.95 -18.04 -22.77
N LEU A 215 -4.20 -18.44 -21.52
CA LEU A 215 -4.93 -17.61 -20.58
C LEU A 215 -3.92 -16.77 -19.81
N VAL A 216 -4.15 -15.45 -19.73
CA VAL A 216 -3.24 -14.53 -19.05
C VAL A 216 -3.84 -14.05 -17.74
N ALA A 217 -2.99 -13.79 -16.75
CA ALA A 217 -3.43 -13.22 -15.48
C ALA A 217 -4.05 -11.84 -15.68
N ALA A 218 -5.13 -11.54 -14.95
CA ALA A 218 -5.86 -10.28 -15.00
C ALA A 218 -5.18 -9.14 -14.23
N ASN A 219 -3.87 -9.00 -14.40
CA ASN A 219 -3.10 -7.88 -13.88
C ASN A 219 -3.51 -6.58 -14.60
N LEU A 220 -3.24 -5.44 -13.98
CA LEU A 220 -3.66 -4.15 -14.55
C LEU A 220 -3.09 -3.92 -15.96
N ASP A 221 -1.82 -4.24 -16.19
CA ASP A 221 -1.16 -4.05 -17.49
C ASP A 221 -1.80 -4.89 -18.60
N ASN A 222 -2.07 -6.17 -18.34
CA ASN A 222 -2.72 -7.07 -19.29
C ASN A 222 -4.14 -6.60 -19.62
N ARG A 223 -4.90 -6.16 -18.60
CA ARG A 223 -6.23 -5.59 -18.79
C ARG A 223 -6.18 -4.31 -19.64
N LEU A 224 -5.30 -3.36 -19.30
CA LEU A 224 -5.16 -2.10 -20.04
C LEU A 224 -4.67 -2.32 -21.48
N ARG A 225 -3.81 -3.31 -21.71
CA ARG A 225 -3.33 -3.70 -23.03
C ARG A 225 -4.48 -4.20 -23.91
N LEU A 226 -5.31 -5.10 -23.39
CA LEU A 226 -6.48 -5.60 -24.12
C LEU A 226 -7.58 -4.54 -24.29
N LYS A 227 -7.82 -3.68 -23.29
CA LYS A 227 -8.73 -2.52 -23.42
C LYS A 227 -8.32 -1.61 -24.60
N ARG A 228 -7.01 -1.37 -24.78
CA ARG A 228 -6.47 -0.60 -25.90
C ARG A 228 -6.67 -1.32 -27.25
N ALA A 229 -6.42 -2.64 -27.30
CA ALA A 229 -6.59 -3.43 -28.52
C ALA A 229 -8.05 -3.49 -29.00
N ILE A 230 -9.00 -3.60 -28.07
CA ILE A 230 -10.45 -3.62 -28.36
C ILE A 230 -10.93 -2.34 -29.06
N LYS A 231 -10.37 -1.18 -28.71
CA LYS A 231 -10.82 0.11 -29.25
C LYS A 231 -10.72 0.22 -30.78
N PHE A 232 -9.79 -0.52 -31.39
CA PHE A 232 -9.50 -0.44 -32.84
C PHE A 232 -10.08 -1.60 -33.66
N MET A 233 -10.95 -2.43 -33.06
CA MET A 233 -11.54 -3.55 -33.78
C MET A 233 -12.53 -3.09 -34.86
N LYS A 234 -12.50 -3.76 -36.01
CA LYS A 234 -13.40 -3.53 -37.13
C LYS A 234 -14.38 -4.69 -37.25
N THR A 235 -15.59 -4.39 -37.70
CA THR A 235 -16.62 -5.39 -38.00
C THR A 235 -16.51 -5.87 -39.44
N SER A 236 -16.66 -7.17 -39.67
CA SER A 236 -16.64 -7.77 -40.99
C SER A 236 -17.37 -9.11 -41.02
N ASN A 237 -17.80 -9.55 -42.20
CA ASN A 237 -18.30 -10.91 -42.45
C ASN A 237 -19.49 -11.33 -41.54
N ILE A 238 -19.80 -12.63 -41.55
CA ILE A 238 -20.88 -13.28 -40.79
C ILE A 238 -20.30 -14.01 -39.58
N ALA A 239 -20.97 -13.95 -38.44
CA ALA A 239 -20.58 -14.63 -37.21
C ALA A 239 -20.66 -16.16 -37.32
N ASN A 240 -19.56 -16.86 -37.07
CA ASN A 240 -19.48 -18.31 -36.95
C ASN A 240 -19.29 -18.74 -35.48
N PHE A 241 -20.41 -18.88 -34.77
CA PHE A 241 -20.43 -19.29 -33.36
C PHE A 241 -19.86 -20.68 -33.13
N GLU A 242 -20.02 -21.61 -34.07
CA GLU A 242 -19.53 -22.98 -33.94
C GLU A 242 -18.01 -23.00 -33.74
N LYS A 243 -17.27 -22.34 -34.65
CA LYS A 243 -15.81 -22.27 -34.56
C LYS A 243 -15.35 -21.52 -33.32
N ALA A 244 -16.05 -20.44 -32.95
CA ALA A 244 -15.70 -19.64 -31.78
C ALA A 244 -15.86 -20.43 -30.46
N LEU A 245 -16.98 -21.15 -30.30
CA LEU A 245 -17.21 -21.99 -29.14
C LEU A 245 -16.22 -23.17 -29.08
N GLN A 246 -15.93 -23.81 -30.21
CA GLN A 246 -14.93 -24.88 -30.28
C GLN A 246 -13.54 -24.38 -29.87
N GLU A 247 -13.10 -23.22 -30.35
CA GLU A 247 -11.82 -22.63 -29.97
C GLU A 247 -11.76 -22.33 -28.47
N ALA A 248 -12.83 -21.76 -27.89
CA ALA A 248 -12.89 -21.50 -26.45
C ALA A 248 -12.77 -22.78 -25.60
N PHE A 249 -13.47 -23.85 -25.97
CA PHE A 249 -13.35 -25.13 -25.27
C PHE A 249 -11.98 -25.78 -25.47
N THR A 250 -11.40 -25.65 -26.66
CA THR A 250 -10.05 -26.15 -26.97
C THR A 250 -9.02 -25.43 -26.08
N LEU A 251 -9.09 -24.10 -25.97
CA LEU A 251 -8.23 -23.32 -25.10
C LEU A 251 -8.31 -23.77 -23.64
N PHE A 252 -9.51 -23.98 -23.10
CA PHE A 252 -9.66 -24.51 -21.75
C PHE A 252 -9.05 -25.91 -21.59
N SER A 253 -9.09 -26.75 -22.63
CA SER A 253 -8.53 -28.09 -22.59
C SER A 253 -6.99 -28.10 -22.63
N GLU A 254 -6.38 -27.22 -23.43
CA GLU A 254 -4.93 -27.06 -23.54
C GLU A 254 -4.33 -26.54 -22.22
N GLN A 255 -4.99 -25.56 -21.59
CA GLN A 255 -4.52 -24.97 -20.33
C GLN A 255 -4.51 -25.95 -19.15
N ASN A 256 -5.46 -26.90 -19.08
CA ASN A 256 -5.46 -27.92 -18.02
C ASN A 256 -4.28 -28.90 -18.11
N LYS A 257 -3.61 -29.00 -19.27
CA LYS A 257 -2.44 -29.86 -19.44
C LYS A 257 -1.15 -29.18 -18.99
N VAL A 258 -1.10 -27.85 -19.05
CA VAL A 258 0.09 -27.04 -18.73
C VAL A 258 0.12 -26.68 -17.25
N ASN A 259 -1.01 -26.26 -16.69
CA ASN A 259 -1.10 -25.87 -15.29
C ASN A 259 -1.81 -27.00 -14.52
N ASN A 260 -1.09 -27.70 -13.64
CA ASN A 260 -1.67 -28.64 -12.67
C ASN A 260 -2.59 -27.94 -11.65
N GLU A 261 -2.75 -26.62 -11.73
CA GLU A 261 -3.70 -25.84 -10.95
C GLU A 261 -5.13 -26.04 -11.47
N THR A 262 -5.90 -26.83 -10.75
CA THR A 262 -7.34 -27.00 -11.01
C THR A 262 -8.10 -25.73 -10.60
N CYS A 263 -8.14 -24.73 -11.48
CA CYS A 263 -9.01 -23.57 -11.28
C CYS A 263 -10.47 -24.01 -11.14
N CYS A 264 -11.12 -23.58 -10.05
CA CYS A 264 -12.43 -24.07 -9.62
C CYS A 264 -13.58 -23.57 -10.52
N ASN A 265 -13.49 -22.33 -11.04
CA ASN A 265 -14.52 -21.73 -11.88
C ASN A 265 -14.01 -21.48 -13.31
N LYS A 266 -14.75 -22.00 -14.31
CA LYS A 266 -14.53 -21.73 -15.74
C LYS A 266 -15.77 -21.08 -16.33
N ALA A 267 -15.59 -19.99 -17.07
CA ALA A 267 -16.69 -19.23 -17.65
C ALA A 267 -16.39 -18.79 -19.09
N ILE A 268 -17.38 -18.90 -19.97
CA ILE A 268 -17.38 -18.25 -21.28
C ILE A 268 -18.38 -17.11 -21.22
N MET A 269 -17.92 -15.90 -21.51
CA MET A 269 -18.77 -14.71 -21.63
C MET A 269 -18.96 -14.42 -23.11
N LEU A 270 -20.18 -14.58 -23.62
CA LEU A 270 -20.50 -14.41 -25.05
C LEU A 270 -21.18 -13.07 -25.26
N VAL A 271 -20.52 -12.14 -25.96
CA VAL A 271 -21.04 -10.80 -26.26
C VAL A 271 -21.43 -10.73 -27.74
N THR A 272 -22.73 -10.62 -28.03
CA THR A 272 -23.28 -10.69 -29.41
C THR A 272 -24.63 -9.98 -29.49
N ASP A 273 -25.08 -9.62 -30.69
CA ASP A 273 -26.44 -9.14 -30.97
C ASP A 273 -27.46 -10.27 -31.19
N GLY A 274 -27.03 -11.53 -31.25
CA GLY A 274 -27.92 -12.68 -31.28
C GLY A 274 -27.26 -13.97 -31.77
N ALA A 275 -27.80 -15.12 -31.38
CA ALA A 275 -27.40 -16.42 -31.94
C ALA A 275 -28.53 -17.00 -32.82
N PRO A 276 -28.21 -17.58 -34.00
CA PRO A 276 -29.21 -18.20 -34.87
C PRO A 276 -29.69 -19.55 -34.32
N GLU A 277 -28.84 -20.29 -33.62
CA GLU A 277 -29.10 -21.62 -33.08
C GLU A 277 -28.62 -21.75 -31.63
N ASN A 278 -29.00 -22.86 -30.98
CA ASN A 278 -28.64 -23.15 -29.60
C ASN A 278 -27.33 -23.95 -29.45
N TYR A 279 -26.76 -24.45 -30.55
CA TYR A 279 -25.49 -25.20 -30.62
C TYR A 279 -25.37 -26.34 -29.59
N GLU A 280 -26.48 -27.02 -29.27
CA GLU A 280 -26.56 -28.06 -28.23
C GLU A 280 -25.46 -29.12 -28.34
N TRP A 281 -25.17 -29.56 -29.57
CA TRP A 281 -24.20 -30.61 -29.84
C TRP A 281 -22.77 -30.24 -29.39
N ILE A 282 -22.38 -28.95 -29.43
CA ILE A 282 -21.07 -28.48 -28.97
C ILE A 282 -21.00 -28.63 -27.45
N PHE A 283 -22.04 -28.22 -26.74
CA PHE A 283 -22.10 -28.35 -25.28
C PHE A 283 -22.12 -29.82 -24.87
N ASN A 284 -22.84 -30.68 -25.60
CA ASN A 284 -22.85 -32.11 -25.35
C ASN A 284 -21.46 -32.76 -25.52
N LYS A 285 -20.71 -32.34 -26.55
CA LYS A 285 -19.37 -32.87 -26.83
C LYS A 285 -18.29 -32.36 -25.87
N TYR A 286 -18.29 -31.06 -25.58
CA TYR A 286 -17.17 -30.40 -24.88
C TYR A 286 -17.43 -30.09 -23.40
N ASN A 287 -18.68 -29.91 -22.98
CA ASN A 287 -19.01 -29.38 -21.65
C ASN A 287 -19.80 -30.35 -20.75
N TRP A 288 -20.74 -31.11 -21.32
CA TRP A 288 -21.61 -32.02 -20.58
C TRP A 288 -20.99 -33.41 -20.50
N LYS A 289 -20.48 -33.78 -19.32
CA LYS A 289 -19.96 -35.14 -19.09
C LYS A 289 -21.08 -36.05 -18.54
N PRO A 290 -21.19 -37.30 -19.03
CA PRO A 290 -22.14 -38.26 -18.48
C PRO A 290 -21.67 -38.71 -17.09
N ASN A 291 -22.54 -38.58 -16.09
CA ASN A 291 -22.34 -39.11 -14.74
C ASN A 291 -23.45 -40.13 -14.43
N SER A 292 -23.16 -41.16 -13.61
CA SER A 292 -24.07 -42.27 -13.25
C SER A 292 -25.33 -41.90 -12.45
N THR A 293 -25.51 -40.63 -12.12
CA THR A 293 -26.72 -40.11 -11.47
C THR A 293 -27.22 -38.94 -12.30
N SER A 294 -28.54 -38.85 -12.53
CA SER A 294 -29.27 -37.98 -13.48
C SER A 294 -29.07 -36.45 -13.39
N LYS A 295 -27.98 -35.96 -12.78
CA LYS A 295 -27.54 -34.55 -12.78
C LYS A 295 -26.36 -34.39 -13.74
N ARG A 296 -26.57 -33.64 -14.83
CA ARG A 296 -25.51 -33.24 -15.78
C ARG A 296 -24.38 -32.51 -15.03
N ASN A 297 -23.15 -33.03 -15.14
CA ASN A 297 -21.96 -32.34 -14.65
C ASN A 297 -21.51 -31.34 -15.70
N VAL A 298 -21.69 -30.05 -15.40
CA VAL A 298 -21.35 -28.92 -16.27
C VAL A 298 -20.08 -28.30 -15.72
N ASN A 299 -19.02 -28.32 -16.51
CA ASN A 299 -17.69 -27.85 -16.10
C ASN A 299 -17.48 -26.35 -16.37
N VAL A 300 -18.03 -25.85 -17.47
CA VAL A 300 -17.89 -24.45 -17.92
C VAL A 300 -19.26 -23.78 -17.92
N ARG A 301 -19.35 -22.61 -17.29
CA ARG A 301 -20.58 -21.80 -17.26
C ARG A 301 -20.61 -20.83 -18.43
N ILE A 302 -21.79 -20.61 -19.02
CA ILE A 302 -21.95 -19.74 -20.20
C ILE A 302 -22.77 -18.51 -19.83
N PHE A 303 -22.24 -17.32 -20.06
CA PHE A 303 -22.88 -16.03 -19.77
C PHE A 303 -23.06 -15.22 -21.06
N PRO A 304 -24.22 -15.34 -21.72
CA PRO A 304 -24.54 -14.54 -22.89
C PRO A 304 -24.98 -13.13 -22.51
N TYR A 305 -24.37 -12.14 -23.16
CA TYR A 305 -24.73 -10.73 -23.16
C TYR A 305 -25.31 -10.38 -24.53
N LEU A 306 -26.63 -10.18 -24.57
CA LEU A 306 -27.34 -9.73 -25.77
C LEU A 306 -27.18 -8.21 -25.89
N ILE A 307 -26.60 -7.74 -27.00
CA ILE A 307 -26.34 -6.33 -27.28
C ILE A 307 -27.36 -5.77 -28.27
N GLY A 308 -27.98 -4.65 -27.92
CA GLY A 308 -28.82 -3.87 -28.83
C GLY A 308 -30.27 -3.73 -28.38
N ARG A 309 -30.93 -2.69 -28.89
CA ARG A 309 -32.32 -2.33 -28.55
C ARG A 309 -33.36 -3.07 -29.38
N GLU A 310 -32.99 -3.43 -30.61
CA GLU A 310 -33.91 -3.96 -31.62
C GLU A 310 -34.38 -5.38 -31.31
N VAL A 311 -33.51 -6.19 -30.70
CA VAL A 311 -33.84 -7.55 -30.25
C VAL A 311 -34.04 -7.51 -28.75
N ALA A 312 -35.29 -7.56 -28.31
CA ALA A 312 -35.64 -7.49 -26.89
C ALA A 312 -35.41 -8.82 -26.14
N ASP A 313 -35.45 -9.95 -26.84
CA ASP A 313 -35.16 -11.28 -26.27
C ASP A 313 -34.60 -12.21 -27.35
N ASN A 314 -33.66 -13.08 -26.98
CA ASN A 314 -33.16 -14.15 -27.83
C ASN A 314 -33.25 -15.49 -27.09
N ARG A 315 -34.25 -16.30 -27.49
CA ARG A 315 -34.54 -17.61 -26.89
C ARG A 315 -33.33 -18.55 -26.89
N GLN A 316 -32.50 -18.49 -27.93
CA GLN A 316 -31.35 -19.39 -28.06
C GLN A 316 -30.25 -19.02 -27.07
N LEU A 317 -29.92 -17.73 -26.93
CA LEU A 317 -29.00 -17.27 -25.90
C LEU A 317 -29.49 -17.63 -24.50
N ARG A 318 -30.78 -17.42 -24.22
CA ARG A 318 -31.38 -17.76 -22.93
C ARG A 318 -31.30 -19.25 -22.62
N TRP A 319 -31.54 -20.09 -23.63
CA TRP A 319 -31.38 -21.54 -23.51
C TRP A 319 -29.92 -21.93 -23.25
N MET A 320 -28.96 -21.33 -23.96
CA MET A 320 -27.52 -21.61 -23.76
C MET A 320 -27.07 -21.27 -22.33
N ALA A 321 -27.56 -20.16 -21.78
CA ALA A 321 -27.27 -19.79 -20.38
C ALA A 321 -27.85 -20.82 -19.39
N GLY A 322 -29.14 -21.15 -19.54
CA GLY A 322 -29.86 -22.06 -18.64
C GLY A 322 -29.29 -23.48 -18.67
N ALA A 323 -29.00 -24.01 -19.86
CA ALA A 323 -28.47 -25.36 -20.04
C ALA A 323 -27.05 -25.53 -19.46
N ASN A 324 -26.30 -24.43 -19.33
CA ASN A 324 -24.92 -24.42 -18.84
C ASN A 324 -24.73 -23.71 -17.48
N LYS A 325 -25.79 -23.61 -16.65
CA LYS A 325 -25.72 -23.04 -15.28
C LYS A 325 -25.12 -21.62 -15.21
N GLY A 326 -25.36 -20.82 -16.25
CA GLY A 326 -24.95 -19.43 -16.32
C GLY A 326 -26.12 -18.47 -16.17
N PHE A 327 -25.98 -17.27 -16.73
CA PHE A 327 -26.97 -16.21 -16.62
C PHE A 327 -27.07 -15.43 -17.93
N TYR A 328 -28.28 -15.14 -18.36
CA TYR A 328 -28.57 -14.34 -19.55
C TYR A 328 -28.75 -12.88 -19.16
N THR A 329 -28.05 -11.97 -19.85
CA THR A 329 -28.15 -10.53 -19.60
C THR A 329 -28.42 -9.79 -20.91
N HIS A 330 -29.41 -8.89 -20.90
CA HIS A 330 -29.70 -8.00 -22.02
C HIS A 330 -29.18 -6.59 -21.74
N ILE A 331 -28.41 -6.03 -22.67
CA ILE A 331 -27.78 -4.72 -22.59
C ILE A 331 -28.23 -3.89 -23.80
N SER A 332 -29.09 -2.90 -23.52
CA SER A 332 -29.66 -2.01 -24.54
C SER A 332 -28.93 -0.68 -24.65
N THR A 333 -28.33 -0.23 -23.55
CA THR A 333 -27.70 1.09 -23.41
C THR A 333 -26.38 1.01 -22.67
N LEU A 334 -25.58 2.08 -22.72
CA LEU A 334 -24.35 2.19 -21.91
C LEU A 334 -24.63 2.24 -20.40
N ALA A 335 -25.79 2.74 -19.98
CA ALA A 335 -26.18 2.72 -18.57
C ALA A 335 -26.44 1.29 -18.07
N ASP A 336 -27.08 0.44 -18.91
CA ASP A 336 -27.30 -0.98 -18.59
C ASP A 336 -25.99 -1.74 -18.38
N VAL A 337 -24.90 -1.32 -19.06
CA VAL A 337 -23.56 -1.92 -18.89
C VAL A 337 -23.10 -1.76 -17.44
N GLU A 338 -23.25 -0.56 -16.88
CA GLU A 338 -22.82 -0.24 -15.52
C GLU A 338 -23.57 -1.06 -14.47
N GLU A 339 -24.88 -1.25 -14.67
CA GLU A 339 -25.75 -1.93 -13.71
C GLU A 339 -25.74 -3.45 -13.83
N ARG A 340 -25.78 -4.00 -15.06
CA ARG A 340 -26.13 -5.41 -15.28
C ARG A 340 -24.96 -6.34 -15.47
N VAL A 341 -23.80 -5.85 -15.94
CA VAL A 341 -22.64 -6.71 -16.25
C VAL A 341 -22.18 -7.52 -15.05
N GLN A 342 -22.23 -6.96 -13.84
CA GLN A 342 -21.74 -7.64 -12.64
C GLN A 342 -22.65 -8.77 -12.14
N ASN A 343 -23.85 -8.96 -12.71
CA ASN A 343 -24.81 -9.97 -12.23
C ASN A 343 -24.28 -11.41 -12.31
N TYR A 344 -23.30 -11.68 -13.19
CA TYR A 344 -22.67 -13.01 -13.24
C TYR A 344 -21.99 -13.39 -11.91
N VAL A 345 -21.50 -12.41 -11.13
CA VAL A 345 -20.88 -12.64 -9.81
C VAL A 345 -21.87 -13.28 -8.85
N LYS A 346 -23.15 -12.87 -8.89
CA LYS A 346 -24.22 -13.45 -8.07
C LYS A 346 -24.35 -14.95 -8.34
N VAL A 347 -24.24 -15.39 -9.60
CA VAL A 347 -24.32 -16.81 -9.98
C VAL A 347 -23.05 -17.59 -9.63
N LEU A 348 -21.88 -16.97 -9.75
CA LEU A 348 -20.60 -17.58 -9.36
C LEU A 348 -20.44 -17.72 -7.84
N SER A 349 -21.15 -16.90 -7.05
CA SER A 349 -21.13 -16.95 -5.59
C SER A 349 -21.90 -18.13 -4.99
N GLN A 350 -22.93 -18.64 -5.68
CA GLN A 350 -23.85 -19.66 -5.14
C GLN A 350 -23.19 -20.94 -4.62
N PRO A 351 -22.12 -21.50 -5.24
CA PRO A 351 -21.44 -22.66 -4.69
C PRO A 351 -20.81 -22.42 -3.32
N LEU A 352 -20.42 -21.18 -3.00
CA LEU A 352 -19.79 -20.78 -1.74
C LEU A 352 -20.79 -20.71 -0.57
N ALA A 353 -22.08 -20.64 -0.89
CA ALA A 353 -23.15 -20.51 0.08
C ALA A 353 -23.56 -21.85 0.72
N LYS A 354 -23.07 -22.98 0.17
CA LYS A 354 -23.45 -24.31 0.63
C LYS A 354 -22.95 -24.57 2.06
N PRO A 355 -23.70 -25.27 2.92
CA PRO A 355 -23.26 -25.55 4.30
C PRO A 355 -21.96 -26.37 4.38
N THR A 356 -21.65 -27.15 3.34
CA THR A 356 -20.44 -27.98 3.25
C THR A 356 -19.19 -27.22 2.84
N SER A 357 -19.29 -25.95 2.41
CA SER A 357 -18.11 -25.15 2.06
C SER A 357 -17.50 -24.47 3.27
N HIS A 358 -16.18 -24.42 3.30
CA HIS A 358 -15.43 -23.67 4.31
C HIS A 358 -15.74 -22.16 4.20
N PRO A 359 -15.70 -21.40 5.31
CA PRO A 359 -15.91 -19.96 5.27
C PRO A 359 -14.96 -19.29 4.29
N HIS A 360 -15.50 -18.65 3.27
CA HIS A 360 -14.73 -17.93 2.25
C HIS A 360 -14.32 -16.56 2.79
N ILE A 361 -13.16 -16.52 3.46
CA ILE A 361 -12.55 -15.28 3.97
C ILE A 361 -11.41 -14.91 3.04
N MET A 362 -11.46 -13.72 2.45
CA MET A 362 -10.49 -13.28 1.45
C MET A 362 -9.85 -11.96 1.85
N TRP A 363 -8.53 -11.89 1.68
CA TRP A 363 -7.75 -10.68 1.86
C TRP A 363 -7.41 -10.07 0.51
N THR A 364 -7.58 -8.76 0.38
CA THR A 364 -7.17 -8.05 -0.82
C THR A 364 -5.66 -7.76 -0.82
N PRO A 365 -5.05 -7.58 -1.99
CA PRO A 365 -3.80 -6.83 -2.11
C PRO A 365 -3.94 -5.42 -1.53
N VAL A 366 -2.82 -4.71 -1.39
CA VAL A 366 -2.79 -3.31 -0.97
C VAL A 366 -3.54 -2.46 -1.99
N TYR A 367 -4.38 -1.56 -1.50
CA TYR A 367 -5.01 -0.53 -2.33
C TYR A 367 -5.18 0.76 -1.54
N ALA A 368 -5.48 1.86 -2.24
CA ALA A 368 -5.76 3.13 -1.59
C ALA A 368 -7.15 3.12 -0.93
N ASP A 369 -7.24 3.69 0.27
CA ASP A 369 -8.52 3.93 0.95
C ASP A 369 -9.49 4.74 0.06
N PHE A 370 -10.78 4.42 0.12
CA PHE A 370 -11.82 4.97 -0.75
C PHE A 370 -12.18 6.44 -0.46
N ILE A 371 -11.56 7.03 0.58
CA ILE A 371 -11.92 8.33 1.12
C ILE A 371 -11.07 9.47 0.58
N ALA A 372 -10.05 9.18 -0.23
CA ALA A 372 -9.23 10.20 -0.87
C ALA A 372 -9.84 10.64 -2.22
N PRO A 373 -10.44 11.85 -2.32
CA PRO A 373 -10.95 12.38 -3.58
C PRO A 373 -9.83 12.63 -4.60
N GLU A 374 -8.62 12.92 -4.10
CA GLU A 374 -7.38 12.92 -4.86
C GLU A 374 -6.32 12.11 -4.11
N LEU A 375 -5.73 11.16 -4.81
CA LEU A 375 -4.58 10.43 -4.30
C LEU A 375 -3.34 11.32 -4.47
N THR A 376 -3.01 12.07 -3.43
CA THR A 376 -1.73 12.78 -3.28
C THR A 376 -0.83 12.02 -2.32
N GLU A 377 0.48 12.29 -2.35
CA GLU A 377 1.45 11.67 -1.42
C GLU A 377 1.05 11.85 0.05
N ASP A 378 0.46 13.00 0.39
CA ASP A 378 0.06 13.33 1.76
C ASP A 378 -1.27 12.69 2.20
N ASN A 379 -2.16 12.35 1.26
CA ASN A 379 -3.53 11.90 1.55
C ASN A 379 -3.79 10.42 1.22
N MET A 380 -2.89 9.75 0.51
CA MET A 380 -3.07 8.34 0.16
C MET A 380 -2.73 7.43 1.34
N ARG A 381 -3.77 6.95 1.99
CA ARG A 381 -3.65 5.88 2.97
C ARG A 381 -3.79 4.52 2.30
N LEU A 382 -2.80 3.66 2.51
CA LEU A 382 -2.82 2.29 2.00
C LEU A 382 -3.49 1.34 2.99
N VAL A 383 -4.38 0.51 2.48
CA VAL A 383 -5.14 -0.47 3.26
C VAL A 383 -5.11 -1.84 2.58
N THR A 384 -5.27 -2.89 3.38
CA THR A 384 -5.69 -4.22 2.92
C THR A 384 -7.01 -4.55 3.59
N SER A 385 -7.92 -5.22 2.90
CA SER A 385 -9.25 -5.51 3.44
C SER A 385 -9.49 -6.99 3.54
N VAL A 386 -10.14 -7.38 4.62
CA VAL A 386 -10.68 -8.73 4.78
C VAL A 386 -12.17 -8.71 4.49
N SER A 387 -12.61 -9.64 3.65
CA SER A 387 -13.98 -9.70 3.14
C SER A 387 -14.61 -11.07 3.36
N MET A 388 -15.93 -11.10 3.54
CA MET A 388 -16.71 -12.33 3.68
C MET A 388 -18.09 -12.15 3.03
N PRO A 389 -18.55 -13.11 2.20
CA PRO A 389 -19.87 -13.02 1.57
C PRO A 389 -21.00 -13.29 2.58
N VAL A 390 -22.16 -12.70 2.32
CA VAL A 390 -23.39 -12.85 3.11
C VAL A 390 -24.47 -13.42 2.21
N PHE A 391 -25.07 -14.53 2.61
CA PHE A 391 -26.06 -15.26 1.81
C PHE A 391 -27.44 -15.28 2.47
N ASN A 392 -28.48 -15.40 1.64
CA ASN A 392 -29.83 -15.67 2.11
C ASN A 392 -29.94 -17.12 2.64
N LYS A 393 -30.20 -17.27 3.93
CA LYS A 393 -30.37 -18.57 4.62
C LYS A 393 -31.82 -18.83 5.08
N LYS A 394 -32.82 -18.28 4.38
CA LYS A 394 -34.23 -18.60 4.64
C LYS A 394 -34.56 -20.02 4.17
N ASP A 395 -35.15 -20.84 5.05
CA ASP A 395 -35.31 -22.30 4.85
C ASP A 395 -36.29 -22.68 3.72
N ASN A 396 -37.21 -21.79 3.32
CA ASN A 396 -38.32 -22.09 2.40
C ASN A 396 -38.37 -21.23 1.13
N SER A 397 -37.27 -20.56 0.73
CA SER A 397 -37.28 -19.68 -0.45
C SER A 397 -36.63 -20.32 -1.69
N GLU A 398 -37.22 -20.14 -2.88
CA GLU A 398 -36.54 -20.38 -4.16
C GLU A 398 -35.24 -19.55 -4.29
N ASP A 399 -35.16 -18.43 -3.56
CA ASP A 399 -33.98 -17.56 -3.41
C ASP A 399 -32.98 -18.02 -2.34
N ALA A 400 -33.08 -19.26 -1.83
CA ALA A 400 -32.11 -19.78 -0.88
C ALA A 400 -30.69 -19.70 -1.48
N TYR A 401 -29.72 -19.29 -0.66
CA TYR A 401 -28.31 -19.16 -1.05
C TYR A 401 -27.99 -18.05 -2.06
N LYS A 402 -28.92 -17.12 -2.30
CA LYS A 402 -28.65 -15.89 -3.05
C LYS A 402 -27.71 -14.97 -2.27
N LEU A 403 -26.75 -14.36 -2.96
CA LEU A 403 -25.85 -13.36 -2.38
C LEU A 403 -26.64 -12.10 -2.02
N LEU A 404 -26.61 -11.74 -0.73
CA LEU A 404 -27.17 -10.49 -0.22
C LEU A 404 -26.16 -9.35 -0.35
N GLY A 405 -24.88 -9.65 -0.16
CA GLY A 405 -23.80 -8.69 -0.20
C GLY A 405 -22.49 -9.27 0.35
N VAL A 406 -21.53 -8.39 0.62
CA VAL A 406 -20.23 -8.71 1.19
C VAL A 406 -19.97 -7.77 2.36
N VAL A 407 -19.59 -8.34 3.50
CA VAL A 407 -19.07 -7.54 4.62
C VAL A 407 -17.56 -7.40 4.46
N GLY A 408 -17.02 -6.24 4.83
CA GLY A 408 -15.59 -5.98 4.82
C GLY A 408 -15.13 -5.12 5.99
N THR A 409 -13.85 -5.21 6.31
CA THR A 409 -13.16 -4.27 7.18
C THR A 409 -11.74 -4.04 6.68
N ASP A 410 -11.26 -2.82 6.84
CA ASP A 410 -9.95 -2.40 6.38
C ASP A 410 -8.92 -2.55 7.49
N VAL A 411 -7.70 -2.87 7.09
CA VAL A 411 -6.52 -2.88 7.97
C VAL A 411 -5.51 -1.93 7.34
N PRO A 412 -5.27 -0.76 7.95
CA PRO A 412 -4.27 0.18 7.50
C PRO A 412 -2.86 -0.42 7.52
N ILE A 413 -2.10 -0.22 6.45
CA ILE A 413 -0.75 -0.81 6.32
C ILE A 413 0.22 -0.19 7.33
N ASP A 414 0.05 1.09 7.67
CA ASP A 414 0.80 1.78 8.74
C ASP A 414 0.61 1.11 10.10
N GLN A 415 -0.60 0.63 10.42
CA GLN A 415 -0.84 -0.14 11.64
C GLN A 415 -0.09 -1.47 11.62
N ILE A 416 -0.03 -2.18 10.49
CA ILE A 416 0.74 -3.42 10.36
C ILE A 416 2.23 -3.14 10.55
N ILE A 417 2.76 -2.09 9.92
CA ILE A 417 4.17 -1.68 10.05
C ILE A 417 4.50 -1.29 11.49
N SER A 418 3.56 -0.67 12.22
CA SER A 418 3.76 -0.25 13.62
C SER A 418 3.99 -1.43 14.59
N LEU A 419 3.58 -2.65 14.21
CA LEU A 419 3.81 -3.86 15.00
C LEU A 419 5.26 -4.36 14.88
N ILE A 420 6.03 -3.86 13.90
CA ILE A 420 7.41 -4.27 13.65
C ILE A 420 8.33 -3.46 14.57
N PRO A 421 9.06 -4.10 15.50
CA PRO A 421 9.91 -3.39 16.44
C PRO A 421 11.18 -2.89 15.75
N LYS A 422 11.15 -1.65 15.25
CA LYS A 422 12.28 -1.00 14.55
C LYS A 422 13.59 -1.04 15.36
N TYR A 423 13.51 -0.83 16.67
CA TYR A 423 14.68 -0.84 17.56
C TYR A 423 15.35 -2.23 17.67
N GLN A 424 14.60 -3.32 17.45
CA GLN A 424 15.15 -4.68 17.47
C GLN A 424 15.81 -5.05 16.14
N LEU A 425 15.26 -4.57 15.02
CA LEU A 425 15.87 -4.74 13.69
C LEU A 425 17.19 -3.98 13.56
N GLY A 426 17.29 -2.82 14.23
CA GLY A 426 18.46 -1.96 14.19
C GLY A 426 18.57 -1.19 12.88
N VAL A 427 19.66 -0.44 12.75
CA VAL A 427 19.97 0.36 11.55
C VAL A 427 20.11 -0.52 10.32
N HIS A 428 19.50 -0.10 9.20
CA HIS A 428 19.42 -0.83 7.94
C HIS A 428 18.70 -2.20 8.01
N GLY A 429 18.24 -2.64 9.19
CA GLY A 429 17.34 -3.78 9.31
C GLY A 429 15.92 -3.39 8.94
N TYR A 430 15.22 -4.24 8.22
CA TYR A 430 13.84 -3.99 7.83
C TYR A 430 13.04 -5.29 7.75
N ALA A 431 11.72 -5.15 7.69
CA ALA A 431 10.83 -6.26 7.36
C ALA A 431 10.01 -5.88 6.13
N PHE A 432 9.56 -6.90 5.42
CA PHE A 432 8.58 -6.77 4.36
C PHE A 432 7.67 -7.99 4.35
N ALA A 433 6.48 -7.84 3.79
CA ALA A 433 5.56 -8.94 3.60
C ALA A 433 5.09 -9.01 2.17
N ILE A 434 4.80 -10.22 1.69
CA ILE A 434 4.20 -10.46 0.38
C ILE A 434 2.92 -11.28 0.52
N THR A 435 2.03 -11.11 -0.45
CA THR A 435 0.85 -11.95 -0.64
C THR A 435 1.23 -13.31 -1.22
N LYS A 436 0.33 -14.31 -1.13
CA LYS A 436 0.48 -15.60 -1.84
C LYS A 436 0.65 -15.48 -3.36
N LYS A 437 0.31 -14.34 -3.96
CA LYS A 437 0.51 -14.07 -5.39
C LYS A 437 1.87 -13.43 -5.71
N GLY A 438 2.62 -12.97 -4.71
CA GLY A 438 3.93 -12.33 -4.87
C GLY A 438 3.92 -10.82 -4.71
N TYR A 439 2.74 -10.21 -4.69
CA TYR A 439 2.64 -8.76 -4.54
C TYR A 439 3.08 -8.32 -3.15
N VAL A 440 3.85 -7.24 -3.12
CA VAL A 440 4.34 -6.61 -1.89
C VAL A 440 3.16 -6.02 -1.11
N LEU A 441 3.02 -6.42 0.16
CA LEU A 441 2.07 -5.83 1.10
C LEU A 441 2.64 -4.56 1.74
N PHE A 442 3.90 -4.60 2.14
CA PHE A 442 4.66 -3.43 2.53
C PHE A 442 6.15 -3.74 2.37
N HIS A 443 6.93 -2.72 2.02
CA HIS A 443 8.38 -2.78 1.89
C HIS A 443 8.93 -1.34 2.02
N PRO A 444 10.12 -1.11 2.61
CA PRO A 444 10.69 0.24 2.72
C PRO A 444 10.83 0.98 1.37
N GLU A 445 11.24 0.26 0.34
CA GLU A 445 11.35 0.77 -1.05
C GLU A 445 10.03 0.73 -1.84
N PHE A 446 8.89 0.41 -1.21
CA PHE A 446 7.60 0.46 -1.89
C PHE A 446 7.17 1.90 -2.12
N ARG A 447 7.19 2.34 -3.40
CA ARG A 447 6.89 3.71 -3.81
C ARG A 447 5.64 3.73 -4.69
N PRO A 448 4.46 4.04 -4.12
CA PRO A 448 3.19 4.05 -4.86
C PRO A 448 3.03 5.25 -5.79
N PHE A 449 3.87 6.28 -5.66
CA PHE A 449 3.84 7.50 -6.46
C PHE A 449 4.98 7.61 -7.47
N ASP A 450 4.70 8.32 -8.55
CA ASP A 450 5.66 8.79 -9.55
C ASP A 450 5.27 10.24 -9.95
N ASN A 451 6.17 11.19 -9.73
CA ASN A 451 5.95 12.63 -9.96
C ASN A 451 4.65 13.19 -9.34
N GLY A 452 4.37 12.84 -8.08
CA GLY A 452 3.17 13.28 -7.36
C GLY A 452 1.86 12.63 -7.82
N ARG A 453 1.90 11.68 -8.77
CA ARG A 453 0.73 10.90 -9.22
C ARG A 453 0.88 9.43 -8.81
N PRO A 454 -0.19 8.75 -8.41
CA PRO A 454 -0.12 7.32 -8.14
C PRO A 454 0.27 6.55 -9.40
N LYS A 455 1.24 5.65 -9.29
CA LYS A 455 1.59 4.71 -10.35
C LYS A 455 0.39 3.85 -10.65
N THR A 456 0.07 3.60 -11.92
CA THR A 456 -1.13 2.82 -12.25
C THR A 456 -1.16 1.45 -11.58
N ASN A 457 -0.02 0.75 -11.52
CA ASN A 457 0.16 -0.60 -11.00
C ASN A 457 0.62 -0.68 -9.54
N TYR A 458 0.42 0.38 -8.74
CA TYR A 458 0.90 0.42 -7.34
C TYR A 458 0.40 -0.76 -6.49
N ASN A 459 -0.75 -1.34 -6.81
CA ASN A 459 -1.37 -2.46 -6.08
C ASN A 459 -0.87 -3.86 -6.51
N SER A 460 0.00 -3.94 -7.51
CA SER A 460 0.52 -5.20 -8.07
C SER A 460 2.03 -5.16 -8.28
N VAL A 461 2.76 -4.60 -7.31
CA VAL A 461 4.23 -4.51 -7.36
C VAL A 461 4.85 -5.82 -6.89
N ASP A 462 5.70 -6.40 -7.73
CA ASP A 462 6.44 -7.63 -7.43
C ASP A 462 7.72 -7.36 -6.63
N LEU A 463 8.21 -8.39 -5.93
CA LEU A 463 9.42 -8.27 -5.10
C LEU A 463 10.65 -7.86 -5.93
N THR A 464 10.73 -8.27 -7.19
CA THR A 464 11.85 -7.92 -8.08
C THR A 464 11.94 -6.44 -8.43
N GLU A 465 10.86 -5.67 -8.25
CA GLU A 465 10.85 -4.22 -8.50
C GLU A 465 11.41 -3.42 -7.33
N VAL A 466 11.35 -3.98 -6.11
CA VAL A 466 11.78 -3.30 -4.88
C VAL A 466 13.14 -3.82 -4.37
N GLU A 467 13.48 -5.08 -4.62
CA GLU A 467 14.74 -5.70 -4.23
C GLU A 467 15.73 -5.72 -5.40
N LEU A 468 16.52 -4.66 -5.53
CA LEU A 468 17.46 -4.51 -6.64
C LEU A 468 18.74 -5.32 -6.41
N THR A 469 18.92 -6.40 -7.17
CA THR A 469 20.12 -7.24 -7.13
C THR A 469 20.71 -7.46 -8.52
N SER A 470 21.99 -7.83 -8.59
CA SER A 470 22.63 -8.20 -9.86
C SER A 470 22.10 -9.52 -10.44
N ASN A 471 21.62 -10.43 -9.58
CA ASN A 471 21.08 -11.73 -10.01
C ASN A 471 19.60 -11.87 -9.66
N VAL A 472 18.75 -11.45 -10.60
CA VAL A 472 17.27 -11.46 -10.46
C VAL A 472 16.71 -12.85 -10.13
N SER A 473 17.39 -13.93 -10.53
CA SER A 473 16.94 -15.30 -10.23
C SER A 473 16.89 -15.59 -8.72
N VAL A 474 17.79 -14.98 -7.93
CA VAL A 474 17.84 -15.16 -6.48
C VAL A 474 16.58 -14.59 -5.82
N VAL A 475 16.16 -13.40 -6.23
CA VAL A 475 14.94 -12.75 -5.75
C VAL A 475 13.70 -13.54 -6.17
N LYS A 476 13.66 -14.04 -7.42
CA LYS A 476 12.55 -14.90 -7.88
C LYS A 476 12.45 -16.20 -7.09
N ASN A 477 13.57 -16.82 -6.73
CA ASN A 477 13.57 -18.02 -5.90
C ASN A 477 13.07 -17.73 -4.48
N LEU A 478 13.49 -16.61 -3.88
CA LEU A 478 12.96 -16.15 -2.60
C LEU A 478 11.45 -15.88 -2.67
N GLU A 479 11.02 -15.15 -3.69
CA GLU A 479 9.61 -14.84 -3.93
C GLU A 479 8.78 -16.12 -4.09
N THR A 480 9.27 -17.10 -4.86
CA THR A 480 8.60 -18.39 -5.06
C THR A 480 8.51 -19.17 -3.75
N ALA A 481 9.61 -19.26 -2.98
CA ALA A 481 9.61 -19.94 -1.68
C ALA A 481 8.61 -19.30 -0.70
N MET A 482 8.52 -17.96 -0.67
CA MET A 482 7.57 -17.23 0.15
C MET A 482 6.12 -17.39 -0.35
N LYS A 483 5.86 -17.43 -1.66
CA LYS A 483 4.54 -17.71 -2.25
C LYS A 483 4.01 -19.08 -1.82
N ASP A 484 4.88 -20.08 -1.89
CA ASP A 484 4.58 -21.46 -1.50
C ASP A 484 4.44 -21.65 0.02
N GLY A 485 4.80 -20.62 0.80
CA GLY A 485 4.71 -20.62 2.26
C GLY A 485 5.80 -21.44 2.93
N HIS A 486 6.94 -21.65 2.25
CA HIS A 486 8.10 -22.32 2.85
C HIS A 486 8.79 -21.40 3.86
N GLN A 487 9.31 -22.00 4.93
CA GLN A 487 10.22 -21.34 5.85
C GLN A 487 11.65 -21.50 5.34
N GLY A 488 12.45 -20.42 5.40
CA GLY A 488 13.84 -20.51 5.02
C GLY A 488 14.65 -19.26 5.30
N SER A 489 15.90 -19.31 4.85
CA SER A 489 16.82 -18.17 4.91
C SER A 489 17.67 -18.09 3.66
N ILE A 490 17.99 -16.89 3.23
CA ILE A 490 18.88 -16.64 2.09
C ILE A 490 19.72 -15.40 2.33
N SER A 491 20.91 -15.35 1.75
CA SER A 491 21.77 -14.15 1.81
C SER A 491 22.01 -13.62 0.42
N MET A 492 21.81 -12.32 0.22
CA MET A 492 22.01 -11.69 -1.08
C MET A 492 22.54 -10.27 -0.96
N ASN A 493 23.15 -9.80 -2.03
CA ASN A 493 23.60 -8.42 -2.18
C ASN A 493 22.49 -7.60 -2.83
N VAL A 494 22.11 -6.51 -2.19
CA VAL A 494 21.05 -5.61 -2.63
C VAL A 494 21.58 -4.18 -2.73
N ALA A 495 21.17 -3.49 -3.78
CA ALA A 495 21.38 -2.06 -3.95
C ALA A 495 20.18 -1.31 -3.35
N VAL A 496 20.44 -0.44 -2.38
CA VAL A 496 19.43 0.36 -1.68
C VAL A 496 19.61 1.83 -2.04
N HIS A 497 18.53 2.47 -2.47
CA HIS A 497 18.48 3.90 -2.76
C HIS A 497 18.25 4.67 -1.47
N LYS A 498 18.98 5.77 -1.26
CA LYS A 498 18.82 6.56 -0.04
C LYS A 498 18.03 7.85 -0.24
N ASP A 499 18.18 8.48 -1.41
CA ASP A 499 17.58 9.80 -1.71
C ASP A 499 17.44 10.01 -3.24
N PHE A 500 17.15 8.94 -4.01
CA PHE A 500 17.22 8.88 -5.49
C PHE A 500 18.60 9.16 -6.13
N ILE A 501 19.51 9.78 -5.38
CA ILE A 501 20.85 10.23 -5.76
C ILE A 501 21.91 9.20 -5.35
N ARG A 502 21.83 8.69 -4.11
CA ARG A 502 22.84 7.79 -3.52
C ARG A 502 22.37 6.35 -3.57
N VAL A 503 23.28 5.44 -3.90
CA VAL A 503 23.06 3.99 -3.94
C VAL A 503 24.11 3.30 -3.08
N SER A 504 23.64 2.49 -2.13
CA SER A 504 24.50 1.68 -1.27
C SER A 504 24.31 0.19 -1.59
N LYS A 505 25.41 -0.56 -1.69
CA LYS A 505 25.35 -2.02 -1.90
C LYS A 505 25.57 -2.73 -0.58
N ARG A 506 24.60 -3.52 -0.14
CA ARG A 506 24.61 -4.20 1.16
C ARG A 506 24.36 -5.68 1.00
N ARG A 507 25.11 -6.47 1.75
CA ARG A 507 24.81 -7.88 1.96
C ARG A 507 23.88 -8.05 3.16
N TYR A 508 22.74 -8.68 2.91
CA TYR A 508 21.68 -8.93 3.89
C TYR A 508 21.46 -10.43 4.09
N HIS A 509 21.04 -10.80 5.30
CA HIS A 509 20.47 -12.11 5.61
C HIS A 509 18.95 -11.97 5.73
N TYR A 510 18.24 -12.69 4.88
CA TYR A 510 16.78 -12.76 4.85
C TYR A 510 16.35 -14.01 5.60
N TYR A 511 15.39 -13.85 6.50
CA TYR A 511 14.69 -14.93 7.17
C TYR A 511 13.21 -14.79 6.86
N TYR A 512 12.61 -15.79 6.24
CA TYR A 512 11.23 -15.71 5.79
C TYR A 512 10.42 -16.90 6.27
N ASN A 513 9.14 -16.63 6.55
CA ASN A 513 8.18 -17.64 6.94
C ASN A 513 6.75 -17.22 6.56
N ASN A 514 5.84 -18.19 6.50
CA ASN A 514 4.41 -17.90 6.36
C ASN A 514 3.82 -17.42 7.70
N ILE A 515 2.83 -16.53 7.64
CA ILE A 515 2.07 -16.15 8.83
C ILE A 515 0.90 -17.13 8.99
N ALA A 516 0.95 -17.96 10.04
CA ALA A 516 -0.08 -18.96 10.30
C ALA A 516 -1.48 -18.32 10.39
N GLY A 517 -2.42 -18.85 9.59
CA GLY A 517 -3.81 -18.36 9.53
C GLY A 517 -4.04 -17.17 8.58
N PHE A 518 -3.00 -16.60 7.97
CA PHE A 518 -3.10 -15.47 7.04
C PHE A 518 -2.52 -15.80 5.66
N PRO A 519 -2.98 -15.15 4.58
CA PRO A 519 -2.46 -15.38 3.22
C PRO A 519 -1.22 -14.53 2.92
N PHE A 520 -0.35 -14.33 3.91
CA PHE A 520 0.83 -13.48 3.82
C PHE A 520 2.06 -14.25 4.30
N SER A 521 3.20 -13.92 3.69
CA SER A 521 4.53 -14.37 4.12
C SER A 521 5.35 -13.16 4.53
N LEU A 522 6.00 -13.26 5.68
CA LEU A 522 6.82 -12.19 6.26
C LEU A 522 8.29 -12.54 6.08
N ALA A 523 9.10 -11.55 5.73
CA ALA A 523 10.55 -11.64 5.74
C ALA A 523 11.14 -10.58 6.67
N LEU A 524 12.11 -11.00 7.47
CA LEU A 524 12.97 -10.16 8.29
C LEU A 524 14.35 -10.10 7.65
N VAL A 525 14.86 -8.89 7.46
CA VAL A 525 16.10 -8.63 6.74
C VAL A 525 17.08 -7.95 7.69
N PHE A 526 18.22 -8.61 7.91
CA PHE A 526 19.27 -8.11 8.78
C PHE A 526 20.56 -7.87 8.00
N PRO A 527 21.22 -6.71 8.22
CA PRO A 527 22.53 -6.48 7.62
C PRO A 527 23.56 -7.44 8.19
N GLU A 528 24.37 -8.02 7.31
CA GLU A 528 25.46 -8.90 7.71
C GLU A 528 26.45 -8.16 8.64
N LYS A 529 26.96 -8.88 9.65
CA LYS A 529 27.91 -8.46 10.71
C LYS A 529 27.33 -7.68 11.89
N TYR A 530 26.40 -6.77 11.67
CA TYR A 530 25.89 -5.90 12.76
C TYR A 530 24.40 -5.97 13.05
N GLY A 531 23.61 -6.63 12.20
CA GLY A 531 22.18 -6.85 12.43
C GLY A 531 21.86 -8.01 13.39
N ASN A 532 22.80 -8.93 13.62
CA ASN A 532 22.54 -10.17 14.36
C ASN A 532 22.72 -10.04 15.89
N LEU A 533 23.11 -8.86 16.39
CA LEU A 533 23.42 -8.63 17.80
C LEU A 533 22.61 -7.45 18.35
N GLN A 534 21.99 -7.67 19.51
CA GLN A 534 21.21 -6.66 20.21
C GLN A 534 21.86 -6.32 21.57
N LEU A 535 21.78 -5.05 21.96
CA LEU A 535 22.11 -4.61 23.30
C LEU A 535 20.97 -4.95 24.27
N LYS A 536 21.25 -5.80 25.26
CA LYS A 536 20.35 -6.06 26.38
C LYS A 536 20.86 -5.37 27.63
N THR A 537 19.98 -4.65 28.31
CA THR A 537 20.30 -3.94 29.55
C THR A 537 19.24 -4.25 30.60
N ASN A 538 19.70 -4.63 31.80
CA ASN A 538 18.85 -4.70 32.99
C ASN A 538 19.15 -3.46 33.83
N PHE A 539 18.60 -2.33 33.43
CA PHE A 539 18.82 -1.05 34.10
C PHE A 539 17.54 -0.56 34.78
N ASP A 540 17.63 -0.42 36.11
CA ASP A 540 16.54 0.12 36.91
C ASP A 540 16.79 1.60 37.22
N ILE A 541 15.79 2.45 36.99
CA ILE A 541 15.95 3.90 37.14
C ILE A 541 15.73 4.27 38.60
N GLY A 542 16.76 4.78 39.26
CA GLY A 542 16.62 5.47 40.55
C GLY A 542 15.65 6.66 40.47
N LYS A 543 15.05 7.06 41.59
CA LYS A 543 13.92 8.03 41.69
C LYS A 543 14.06 9.39 40.97
N LYS A 544 15.22 9.79 40.43
CA LYS A 544 15.43 11.12 39.83
C LYS A 544 15.10 11.16 38.34
N ASP A 545 14.42 12.22 37.90
CA ASP A 545 14.32 12.57 36.49
C ASP A 545 15.71 13.00 35.98
N VAL A 546 16.27 12.14 35.15
CA VAL A 546 17.65 12.21 34.67
C VAL A 546 17.80 13.24 33.54
N LEU A 547 16.75 13.54 32.76
CA LEU A 547 16.82 14.41 31.58
C LEU A 547 16.27 15.82 31.81
N ARG A 548 15.81 16.13 33.02
CA ARG A 548 15.30 17.45 33.40
C ARG A 548 16.27 18.59 33.02
N ASN A 549 15.73 19.64 32.39
CA ASN A 549 16.46 20.83 31.91
C ASN A 549 17.56 20.55 30.88
N LYS A 550 17.44 19.48 30.08
CA LYS A 550 18.33 19.16 28.96
C LYS A 550 17.60 19.23 27.63
N SER A 551 18.36 19.50 26.57
CA SER A 551 17.84 19.53 25.20
C SER A 551 17.85 18.12 24.63
N PHE A 552 16.66 17.51 24.52
CA PHE A 552 16.50 16.18 23.94
C PHE A 552 15.22 16.08 23.10
N ARG A 553 15.21 15.08 22.22
CA ARG A 553 14.04 14.56 21.51
C ARG A 553 14.00 13.05 21.67
N LEU A 554 12.82 12.48 21.52
CA LEU A 554 12.57 11.05 21.45
C LEU A 554 11.95 10.74 20.09
N SER A 555 12.29 9.59 19.54
CA SER A 555 11.60 9.07 18.37
C SER A 555 10.13 8.80 18.72
N ARG A 556 9.22 8.96 17.76
CA ARG A 556 7.77 8.76 17.98
C ARG A 556 7.39 7.28 17.93
N TRP A 557 8.09 6.45 18.71
CA TRP A 557 7.84 5.02 18.80
C TRP A 557 6.80 4.73 19.89
N LYS A 558 6.18 3.54 19.83
CA LYS A 558 5.24 3.07 20.85
C LYS A 558 6.01 2.40 22.00
N TYR A 559 6.39 3.19 23.01
CA TYR A 559 7.10 2.69 24.20
C TYR A 559 6.14 1.99 25.18
N CYS A 560 4.93 2.54 25.32
CA CYS A 560 3.85 2.03 26.17
C CYS A 560 2.49 2.22 25.48
N GLU A 561 1.48 1.44 25.86
CA GLU A 561 0.12 1.54 25.27
C GLU A 561 -0.56 2.90 25.53
N ASN A 562 -0.40 3.47 26.72
CA ASN A 562 -1.11 4.69 27.17
C ASN A 562 -0.22 5.95 27.11
N GLN A 563 0.58 6.12 26.06
CA GLN A 563 1.43 7.32 25.91
C GLN A 563 0.64 8.51 25.33
N GLU A 564 0.67 9.66 26.01
CA GLU A 564 0.04 10.91 25.53
C GLU A 564 1.07 11.80 24.81
N GLU A 565 0.74 12.22 23.59
CA GLU A 565 1.63 13.02 22.73
C GLU A 565 1.33 14.52 22.80
N THR A 566 1.52 15.16 23.96
CA THR A 566 1.38 16.63 24.05
C THR A 566 2.71 17.38 23.96
N SER A 567 3.79 16.87 24.57
CA SER A 567 5.15 17.46 24.45
C SER A 567 6.22 16.42 24.76
N MET A 568 7.44 16.61 24.26
CA MET A 568 8.53 15.63 24.41
C MET A 568 8.94 15.38 25.87
N SER A 569 8.93 16.42 26.70
CA SER A 569 9.21 16.28 28.15
C SER A 569 8.09 15.50 28.85
N ARG A 570 6.82 15.78 28.52
CA ARG A 570 5.68 15.02 29.06
C ARG A 570 5.66 13.57 28.56
N LEU A 571 6.10 13.32 27.32
CA LEU A 571 6.22 11.98 26.77
C LEU A 571 7.24 11.16 27.57
N TYR A 572 8.44 11.70 27.80
CA TYR A 572 9.45 11.04 28.64
C TYR A 572 8.94 10.79 30.06
N GLU A 573 8.34 11.80 30.70
CA GLU A 573 7.76 11.65 32.03
C GLU A 573 6.64 10.59 32.07
N SER A 574 5.80 10.55 31.04
CA SER A 574 4.72 9.56 30.89
C SER A 574 5.28 8.15 30.78
N ILE A 575 6.29 7.93 29.93
CA ILE A 575 6.96 6.63 29.77
C ILE A 575 7.59 6.18 31.10
N MET A 576 8.30 7.08 31.78
CA MET A 576 8.94 6.76 33.06
C MET A 576 7.94 6.54 34.20
N ARG A 577 6.79 7.21 34.17
CA ARG A 577 5.67 6.96 35.09
C ARG A 577 5.02 5.62 34.79
N ALA A 578 4.74 5.31 33.53
CA ALA A 578 4.14 4.06 33.09
C ALA A 578 5.01 2.85 33.44
N LYS A 579 6.33 2.96 33.27
CA LYS A 579 7.31 1.96 33.72
C LYS A 579 7.14 1.59 35.20
N ARG A 580 6.79 2.56 36.04
CA ARG A 580 6.64 2.38 37.50
C ARG A 580 5.24 1.91 37.89
N ALA A 581 4.20 2.48 37.27
CA ALA A 581 2.81 2.26 37.65
C ALA A 581 2.23 0.97 37.05
N THR A 582 2.50 0.70 35.76
CA THR A 582 1.96 -0.44 35.02
C THR A 582 3.03 -1.01 34.07
N PRO A 583 4.06 -1.69 34.60
CA PRO A 583 5.21 -2.16 33.81
C PRO A 583 4.82 -3.14 32.69
N GLU A 584 3.71 -3.86 32.86
CA GLU A 584 3.21 -4.86 31.92
C GLU A 584 2.69 -4.27 30.60
N LYS A 585 2.32 -2.97 30.59
CA LYS A 585 1.79 -2.27 29.40
C LYS A 585 2.86 -1.55 28.57
N CYS A 586 4.13 -1.75 28.90
CA CYS A 586 5.27 -1.13 28.22
C CYS A 586 6.22 -2.19 27.69
N ASP A 587 6.92 -1.87 26.61
CA ASP A 587 8.04 -2.69 26.15
C ASP A 587 9.20 -2.55 27.15
N ARG A 588 9.39 -3.60 27.97
CA ARG A 588 10.37 -3.58 29.07
C ARG A 588 11.80 -3.42 28.55
N ASP A 589 12.14 -4.06 27.44
CA ASP A 589 13.50 -4.04 26.89
C ASP A 589 13.83 -2.66 26.31
N LEU A 590 12.90 -2.09 25.53
CA LEU A 590 13.07 -0.74 24.97
C LEU A 590 13.14 0.33 26.06
N VAL A 591 12.24 0.28 27.04
CA VAL A 591 12.20 1.28 28.12
C VAL A 591 13.41 1.15 29.06
N ASN A 592 13.94 -0.06 29.27
CA ASN A 592 15.20 -0.27 30.00
C ASN A 592 16.40 0.27 29.22
N LEU A 593 16.43 0.08 27.90
CA LEU A 593 17.48 0.64 27.06
C LEU A 593 17.44 2.17 27.06
N LEU A 594 16.25 2.78 26.92
CA LEU A 594 16.07 4.23 27.00
C LEU A 594 16.56 4.81 28.33
N ALA A 595 16.23 4.11 29.42
CA ALA A 595 16.65 4.47 30.75
C ALA A 595 18.18 4.45 30.93
N PHE A 596 18.82 3.38 30.44
CA PHE A 596 20.26 3.22 30.45
C PHE A 596 20.96 4.31 29.64
N ASP A 597 20.47 4.55 28.42
CA ASP A 597 21.00 5.58 27.52
C ASP A 597 20.89 6.98 28.14
N ALA A 598 19.75 7.29 28.77
CA ALA A 598 19.55 8.56 29.45
C ALA A 598 20.57 8.79 30.58
N ASP A 599 20.85 7.79 31.43
CA ASP A 599 21.82 7.88 32.51
C ASP A 599 23.26 8.05 31.99
N MET A 600 23.63 7.25 31.00
CA MET A 600 24.93 7.31 30.34
C MET A 600 25.20 8.69 29.74
N LEU A 601 24.25 9.23 28.99
CA LEU A 601 24.44 10.49 28.25
C LEU A 601 24.44 11.74 29.13
N VAL A 602 23.91 11.68 30.37
CA VAL A 602 24.00 12.82 31.32
C VAL A 602 25.43 13.26 31.57
N LYS A 603 26.34 12.28 31.69
CA LYS A 603 27.75 12.54 31.96
C LYS A 603 28.38 13.29 30.78
N LEU A 604 27.99 12.93 29.56
CA LEU A 604 28.43 13.58 28.33
C LEU A 604 27.91 15.02 28.22
N PHE A 605 26.64 15.26 28.54
CA PHE A 605 26.03 16.58 28.49
C PHE A 605 26.75 17.62 29.38
N LYS A 606 27.21 17.18 30.57
CA LYS A 606 28.02 18.03 31.47
C LYS A 606 29.34 18.47 30.85
N VAL A 607 29.94 17.63 29.99
CA VAL A 607 31.19 17.96 29.29
C VAL A 607 30.93 19.03 28.22
N TRP A 608 29.81 18.96 27.50
CA TRP A 608 29.43 19.93 26.48
C TRP A 608 29.12 21.31 27.06
N LYS A 609 28.38 21.37 28.17
CA LYS A 609 28.09 22.64 28.88
C LYS A 609 29.24 23.17 29.75
N GLY A 610 30.31 22.40 29.92
CA GLY A 610 31.45 22.76 30.76
C GLY A 610 32.47 23.69 30.08
N LYS A 611 33.71 23.69 30.58
CA LYS A 611 34.81 24.57 30.14
C LYS A 611 35.16 24.53 28.64
N LYS A 612 34.66 23.53 27.90
CA LYS A 612 34.91 23.36 26.45
C LYS A 612 33.90 24.07 25.55
N ARG A 613 32.79 24.61 26.09
CA ARG A 613 31.72 25.26 25.30
C ARG A 613 32.25 26.33 24.35
N GLU A 614 33.00 27.30 24.88
CA GLU A 614 33.58 28.38 24.08
C GLU A 614 34.60 27.89 23.04
N LYS A 615 35.37 26.85 23.38
CA LYS A 615 36.33 26.25 22.44
C LYS A 615 35.64 25.53 21.28
N ILE A 616 34.49 24.91 21.54
CA ILE A 616 33.66 24.24 20.54
C ILE A 616 33.01 25.29 19.63
N LYS A 617 32.42 26.34 20.21
CA LYS A 617 31.79 27.44 19.47
C LYS A 617 32.80 28.13 18.54
N LYS A 618 34.03 28.39 19.01
CA LYS A 618 35.11 28.96 18.17
C LYS A 618 35.50 28.11 16.96
N LYS A 619 35.21 26.82 16.96
CA LYS A 619 35.47 25.91 15.83
C LYS A 619 34.34 25.89 14.78
N GLY A 620 33.33 26.75 14.91
CA GLY A 620 32.22 26.81 13.95
C GLY A 620 31.18 25.71 14.10
N VAL A 621 31.16 25.02 15.25
CA VAL A 621 30.18 23.97 15.56
C VAL A 621 28.86 24.61 15.99
N GLU A 622 27.77 24.24 15.33
CA GLU A 622 26.43 24.79 15.56
C GLU A 622 25.63 23.90 16.52
N ILE A 623 25.67 22.59 16.30
CA ILE A 623 25.01 21.57 17.12
C ILE A 623 25.98 20.42 17.39
N ILE A 624 26.00 19.91 18.61
CA ILE A 624 26.55 18.57 18.92
C ILE A 624 25.40 17.67 19.34
N PHE A 625 25.41 16.42 18.89
CA PHE A 625 24.34 15.48 19.15
C PHE A 625 24.82 14.04 19.34
N VAL A 626 23.99 13.25 20.00
CA VAL A 626 24.07 11.79 20.07
C VAL A 626 22.67 11.23 19.86
N GLY A 627 22.50 10.42 18.83
CA GLY A 627 21.32 9.57 18.66
C GLY A 627 21.62 8.16 19.13
N THR A 628 20.69 7.56 19.87
CA THR A 628 20.84 6.21 20.42
C THR A 628 19.87 5.23 19.76
N SER A 629 20.14 3.93 19.94
CA SER A 629 19.25 2.87 19.44
C SER A 629 17.93 2.75 20.22
N SER A 630 17.79 3.38 21.38
CA SER A 630 16.51 3.49 22.12
C SER A 630 15.57 4.58 21.62
N GLY A 631 16.00 5.36 20.61
CA GLY A 631 15.24 6.50 20.09
C GLY A 631 15.50 7.81 20.86
N LEU A 632 16.46 7.84 21.79
CA LEU A 632 16.87 9.08 22.44
C LEU A 632 17.86 9.86 21.57
N PHE A 633 17.46 11.08 21.20
CA PHE A 633 18.29 12.08 20.55
C PHE A 633 18.64 13.19 21.56
N LEU A 634 19.87 13.19 22.05
CA LEU A 634 20.38 14.23 22.95
C LEU A 634 21.23 15.21 22.16
N TYR A 635 21.00 16.51 22.33
CA TYR A 635 21.75 17.54 21.62
C TYR A 635 22.10 18.74 22.50
N GLU A 636 23.08 19.52 22.08
CA GLU A 636 23.38 20.84 22.63
C GLU A 636 23.62 21.80 21.46
N GLN A 637 22.99 22.97 21.56
CA GLN A 637 23.03 24.03 20.56
C GLN A 637 23.95 25.17 21.01
N PHE A 638 24.74 25.70 20.06
CA PHE A 638 25.74 26.75 20.30
C PHE A 638 25.44 28.07 19.56
N VAL A 639 24.40 28.09 18.73
CA VAL A 639 23.89 29.24 17.95
C VAL A 639 22.46 29.56 18.42
N ASP A 640 22.04 30.82 18.43
CA ASP A 640 20.75 31.22 19.00
C ASP A 640 19.56 30.95 18.05
N GLU A 641 19.79 30.86 16.73
CA GLU A 641 18.77 30.68 15.69
C GLU A 641 19.02 29.41 14.86
N LEU A 642 18.65 28.24 15.39
CA LEU A 642 18.46 27.04 14.55
C LEU A 642 16.97 26.85 14.30
N THR A 643 16.62 26.52 13.08
CA THR A 643 15.24 26.18 12.72
C THR A 643 14.86 24.87 13.42
N ASP A 644 13.71 24.86 14.11
CA ASP A 644 13.14 23.66 14.74
C ASP A 644 13.04 22.48 13.74
N PHE A 645 12.92 22.82 12.45
CA PHE A 645 12.93 21.91 11.31
C PHE A 645 14.17 20.99 11.28
N THR A 646 15.39 21.52 11.48
CA THR A 646 16.63 20.71 11.43
C THR A 646 16.65 19.65 12.53
N ILE A 647 16.22 20.03 13.74
CA ILE A 647 16.16 19.11 14.89
C ILE A 647 15.07 18.06 14.67
N LEU A 648 13.95 18.43 14.04
CA LEU A 648 12.85 17.51 13.74
C LEU A 648 13.29 16.34 12.84
N HIS A 649 14.13 16.60 11.83
CA HIS A 649 14.63 15.57 10.91
C HIS A 649 15.58 14.55 11.57
N MET A 650 16.15 14.91 12.72
CA MET A 650 17.13 14.08 13.44
C MET A 650 16.53 13.30 14.61
N GLN A 651 15.25 13.52 14.94
CA GLN A 651 14.62 12.96 16.14
C GLN A 651 14.40 11.43 16.06
N ASP A 652 14.25 10.88 14.86
CA ASP A 652 13.91 9.46 14.65
C ASP A 652 15.13 8.52 14.62
N THR A 653 16.28 9.04 15.09
CA THR A 653 17.57 8.37 15.31
C THR A 653 17.92 7.34 14.24
N ILE A 654 17.58 6.06 14.44
CA ILE A 654 17.91 4.93 13.56
C ILE A 654 17.42 5.17 12.13
N SER A 655 16.28 5.83 11.95
CA SER A 655 15.70 6.14 10.63
C SER A 655 16.19 7.46 10.04
N SER A 656 16.96 8.26 10.78
CA SER A 656 17.49 9.53 10.28
C SER A 656 18.71 9.30 9.39
N SER A 657 18.83 10.13 8.34
CA SER A 657 19.89 10.02 7.33
C SER A 657 21.31 10.04 7.94
N TYR A 658 21.57 10.88 8.95
CA TYR A 658 22.87 10.96 9.62
C TYR A 658 23.26 9.63 10.28
N TYR A 659 22.30 8.92 10.87
CA TYR A 659 22.55 7.69 11.62
C TYR A 659 22.90 6.56 10.66
N GLU A 660 22.06 6.39 9.64
CA GLU A 660 22.27 5.38 8.62
C GLU A 660 23.57 5.64 7.82
N GLN A 661 23.89 6.89 7.48
CA GLN A 661 25.12 7.20 6.73
C GLN A 661 26.37 6.92 7.55
N ALA A 662 26.36 7.26 8.85
CA ALA A 662 27.48 6.99 9.74
C ALA A 662 27.83 5.50 9.79
N VAL A 663 26.80 4.65 9.86
CA VAL A 663 26.97 3.19 9.90
C VAL A 663 27.34 2.63 8.53
N GLU A 664 26.83 3.21 7.45
CA GLU A 664 27.14 2.78 6.09
C GLU A 664 28.62 2.98 5.75
N VAL A 665 29.11 4.21 5.91
CA VAL A 665 30.48 4.59 5.54
C VAL A 665 31.50 3.98 6.50
N GLY A 666 31.14 3.87 7.78
CA GLY A 666 31.98 3.24 8.80
C GLY A 666 32.19 1.73 8.59
N ARG A 667 31.23 1.03 7.97
CA ARG A 667 31.14 -0.45 7.93
C ARG A 667 32.47 -1.18 7.70
N ALA A 668 33.22 -0.81 6.66
CA ALA A 668 34.46 -1.50 6.28
C ALA A 668 35.58 -1.33 7.32
N ARG A 669 35.65 -0.15 7.95
CA ARG A 669 36.67 0.19 8.96
C ARG A 669 36.22 -0.15 10.37
N ASP A 670 34.92 -0.16 10.64
CA ASP A 670 34.32 -0.56 11.91
C ASP A 670 34.59 -2.04 12.23
N GLU A 671 34.56 -2.90 11.20
CA GLU A 671 35.02 -4.28 11.30
C GLU A 671 36.50 -4.34 11.70
N MET A 672 37.36 -3.53 11.06
CA MET A 672 38.77 -3.50 11.41
C MET A 672 39.00 -2.90 12.80
N ARG A 673 38.17 -1.96 13.24
CA ARG A 673 38.20 -1.36 14.58
C ARG A 673 37.92 -2.41 15.65
N CYS A 674 36.92 -3.26 15.46
CA CYS A 674 36.63 -4.36 16.39
C CYS A 674 37.72 -5.45 16.40
N ARG A 675 38.37 -5.70 15.27
CA ARG A 675 39.45 -6.71 15.18
C ARG A 675 40.81 -6.22 15.67
N HIS A 676 41.22 -5.01 15.29
CA HIS A 676 42.60 -4.51 15.38
C HIS A 676 42.74 -3.16 16.12
N GLY A 677 41.65 -2.53 16.57
CA GLY A 677 41.73 -1.28 17.34
C GLY A 677 42.19 -0.06 16.52
N ILE A 678 41.82 0.01 15.24
CA ILE A 678 42.16 1.13 14.33
C ILE A 678 41.42 2.42 14.74
N ASN A 679 41.99 3.59 14.34
CA ASN A 679 41.44 4.94 14.50
C ASN A 679 40.01 5.11 13.92
N GLU A 680 39.25 6.03 14.53
CA GLU A 680 37.87 6.37 14.19
C GLU A 680 37.70 6.89 12.75
N THR A 681 36.59 6.50 12.11
CA THR A 681 36.14 7.07 10.83
C THR A 681 35.06 8.11 11.04
N TYR A 682 35.27 9.28 10.44
CA TYR A 682 34.28 10.34 10.40
C TYR A 682 33.54 10.29 9.08
N THR A 683 32.21 10.29 9.15
CA THR A 683 31.34 10.42 7.97
C THR A 683 30.93 11.86 7.84
N PHE A 684 31.29 12.48 6.72
CA PHE A 684 30.86 13.83 6.36
C PHE A 684 29.65 13.74 5.44
N SER A 685 28.58 14.42 5.80
CA SER A 685 27.38 14.51 4.98
C SER A 685 26.91 15.95 4.86
N VAL A 686 26.58 16.32 3.62
CA VAL A 686 25.94 17.59 3.31
C VAL A 686 24.42 17.37 3.31
N PRO A 687 23.62 18.24 3.95
CA PRO A 687 22.16 18.17 3.92
C PRO A 687 21.66 18.28 2.48
N ILE A 688 20.72 17.42 2.10
CA ILE A 688 20.17 17.33 0.73
C ILE A 688 18.96 18.25 0.54
N ASN A 689 18.50 18.97 1.58
CA ASN A 689 17.33 19.89 1.53
C ASN A 689 17.46 21.05 0.53
N THR A 690 18.53 21.08 -0.25
CA THR A 690 18.79 21.99 -1.35
C THR A 690 18.51 21.38 -2.73
N PHE A 691 18.00 20.15 -2.83
CA PHE A 691 17.66 19.51 -4.11
C PHE A 691 16.19 19.06 -4.27
N LEU A 692 15.34 19.24 -3.25
CA LEU A 692 13.94 18.81 -3.31
C LEU A 692 12.99 19.95 -3.68
N GLN A 693 12.76 20.05 -4.99
CA GLN A 693 11.55 20.46 -5.70
C GLN A 693 10.49 21.27 -4.94
N ARG A 694 10.40 22.57 -5.26
CA ARG A 694 9.12 23.28 -5.39
C ARG A 694 8.74 23.31 -6.87
N GLY A 695 7.95 22.32 -7.32
CA GLY A 695 7.32 22.36 -8.64
C GLY A 695 8.30 22.54 -9.82
N ASN A 696 7.77 22.91 -10.98
CA ASN A 696 8.44 23.02 -12.29
C ASN A 696 9.61 24.04 -12.38
N GLU A 697 10.16 24.51 -11.28
CA GLU A 697 11.23 25.51 -11.26
C GLU A 697 12.58 24.90 -10.92
N ARG A 698 13.62 25.51 -11.49
CA ARG A 698 15.01 25.05 -11.63
C ARG A 698 15.62 24.53 -10.32
N ILE A 699 16.63 23.65 -10.46
CA ILE A 699 17.59 23.29 -9.42
C ILE A 699 18.14 24.60 -8.81
N GLU A 700 17.66 25.00 -7.64
CA GLU A 700 18.21 26.12 -6.90
C GLU A 700 19.56 25.69 -6.31
N TYR A 701 20.59 26.49 -6.59
CA TYR A 701 21.94 26.28 -6.04
C TYR A 701 21.89 26.37 -4.51
N LEU A 702 22.68 25.53 -3.81
CA LEU A 702 22.82 25.57 -2.35
C LEU A 702 23.02 27.00 -1.85
N ASP A 703 22.21 27.44 -0.89
CA ASP A 703 22.57 28.62 -0.10
C ASP A 703 23.67 28.24 0.89
N LEU A 704 24.91 28.54 0.49
CA LEU A 704 26.13 28.25 1.25
C LEU A 704 26.17 28.95 2.61
N ASN A 705 25.33 29.97 2.84
CA ASN A 705 25.26 30.69 4.11
C ASN A 705 24.40 29.96 5.16
N THR A 706 23.45 29.12 4.74
CA THR A 706 22.48 28.44 5.62
C THR A 706 22.70 26.92 5.69
N THR A 707 23.70 26.40 4.97
CA THR A 707 24.01 24.97 4.90
C THR A 707 25.02 24.55 5.98
N ALA A 708 24.70 23.48 6.68
CA ALA A 708 25.53 22.93 7.76
C ALA A 708 26.02 21.53 7.43
N ILE A 709 27.32 21.28 7.49
CA ILE A 709 27.91 19.96 7.25
C ILE A 709 27.77 19.12 8.51
N THR A 710 27.21 17.93 8.35
CA THR A 710 27.03 16.97 9.44
C THR A 710 28.20 16.01 9.45
N VAL A 711 28.90 15.95 10.58
CA VAL A 711 29.95 14.96 10.85
C VAL A 711 29.41 13.95 11.84
N SER A 712 29.49 12.67 11.50
CA SER A 712 28.90 11.59 12.31
C SER A 712 29.83 10.39 12.43
N VAL A 713 29.78 9.72 13.58
CA VAL A 713 30.59 8.56 13.95
C VAL A 713 29.74 7.53 14.68
N PRO A 714 29.75 6.26 14.25
CA PRO A 714 29.05 5.20 14.94
C PRO A 714 29.77 4.77 16.23
N VAL A 715 28.99 4.66 17.30
CA VAL A 715 29.41 4.11 18.59
C VAL A 715 29.09 2.62 18.60
N LEU A 716 30.12 1.79 18.69
CA LEU A 716 30.01 0.35 18.52
C LEU A 716 30.30 -0.39 19.81
N LYS A 717 29.61 -1.52 19.99
CA LYS A 717 29.98 -2.55 20.95
C LYS A 717 30.32 -3.83 20.20
N CYS A 718 31.60 -4.21 20.23
CA CYS A 718 32.06 -5.45 19.60
C CYS A 718 31.62 -6.67 20.43
N ALA A 719 31.36 -7.79 19.76
CA ALA A 719 31.04 -9.06 20.41
C ALA A 719 32.20 -9.56 21.29
N SER A 720 31.86 -10.29 22.36
CA SER A 720 32.83 -10.89 23.28
C SER A 720 33.04 -12.36 22.93
N GLY A 721 34.27 -12.89 23.10
CA GLY A 721 34.56 -14.33 22.95
C GLY A 721 34.93 -14.82 21.55
N GLY A 722 36.08 -14.37 21.00
CA GLY A 722 36.65 -14.90 19.74
C GLY A 722 36.01 -14.38 18.45
N ASP A 723 34.70 -14.09 18.46
CA ASP A 723 33.96 -13.57 17.30
C ASP A 723 34.04 -12.04 17.19
N ARG A 724 35.25 -11.48 17.09
CA ARG A 724 35.47 -10.01 16.97
C ARG A 724 35.05 -9.43 15.61
N GLN A 725 34.41 -10.22 14.74
CA GLN A 725 33.93 -9.77 13.44
C GLN A 725 32.54 -9.15 13.53
N ASN A 726 31.75 -9.58 14.51
CA ASN A 726 30.40 -9.10 14.74
C ASN A 726 30.37 -7.99 15.81
N TYR A 727 29.50 -7.00 15.61
CA TYR A 727 29.35 -5.86 16.50
C TYR A 727 27.91 -5.36 16.51
N THR A 728 27.54 -4.51 17.45
CA THR A 728 26.23 -3.84 17.47
C THR A 728 26.42 -2.34 17.59
N VAL A 729 25.55 -1.57 16.96
CA VAL A 729 25.58 -0.11 16.97
C VAL A 729 24.78 0.38 18.17
N ALA A 730 25.46 0.95 19.17
CA ALA A 730 24.84 1.50 20.36
C ALA A 730 24.22 2.89 20.12
N GLY A 731 24.80 3.65 19.21
CA GLY A 731 24.35 4.98 18.85
C GLY A 731 25.25 5.60 17.79
N VAL A 732 24.93 6.82 17.39
CA VAL A 732 25.73 7.65 16.51
C VAL A 732 25.94 9.00 17.17
N SER A 733 27.20 9.37 17.37
CA SER A 733 27.60 10.69 17.85
C SER A 733 27.98 11.56 16.67
N GLY A 734 27.67 12.84 16.74
CA GLY A 734 28.03 13.76 15.67
C GLY A 734 27.92 15.21 16.06
N TYR A 735 28.27 16.06 15.11
CA TYR A 735 28.08 17.49 15.21
C TYR A 735 27.82 18.10 13.84
N GLN A 736 27.17 19.25 13.82
CA GLN A 736 26.97 20.06 12.63
C GLN A 736 27.86 21.30 12.72
N MET A 737 28.51 21.65 11.62
CA MET A 737 29.28 22.89 11.50
C MET A 737 28.85 23.67 10.27
N SER A 738 28.96 24.99 10.32
CA SER A 738 28.69 25.85 9.16
C SER A 738 29.55 25.44 7.97
N PHE A 739 28.96 25.37 6.78
CA PHE A 739 29.67 25.11 5.53
C PHE A 739 30.87 26.05 5.36
N TYR A 740 30.69 27.35 5.62
CA TYR A 740 31.76 28.34 5.48
C TYR A 740 32.99 28.01 6.33
N LYS A 741 32.76 27.57 7.58
CA LYS A 741 33.85 27.21 8.49
C LYS A 741 34.53 25.92 8.11
N PHE A 742 33.80 24.97 7.52
CA PHE A 742 34.39 23.79 6.95
C PHE A 742 35.26 24.12 5.73
N ASP A 743 34.76 24.97 4.83
CA ASP A 743 35.45 25.39 3.62
C ASP A 743 36.76 26.13 3.93
N GLU A 744 36.74 27.02 4.93
CA GLU A 744 37.93 27.69 5.46
C GLU A 744 38.98 26.67 5.95
N LEU A 745 38.54 25.67 6.73
CA LEU A 745 39.42 24.65 7.31
C LEU A 745 40.03 23.72 6.25
N VAL A 746 39.25 23.38 5.22
CA VAL A 746 39.72 22.64 4.05
C VAL A 746 40.73 23.48 3.26
N SER A 747 40.40 24.75 3.00
CA SER A 747 41.27 25.67 2.26
C SER A 747 42.61 25.90 2.95
N GLU A 748 42.63 26.06 4.27
CA GLU A 748 43.87 26.13 5.06
C GLU A 748 44.71 24.85 4.95
N THR A 749 44.06 23.69 5.02
CA THR A 749 44.73 22.38 4.95
C THR A 749 45.41 22.15 3.59
N PHE A 750 44.79 22.62 2.50
CA PHE A 750 45.34 22.50 1.14
C PHE A 750 46.19 23.70 0.69
N GLY A 751 46.37 24.71 1.54
CA GLY A 751 47.18 25.90 1.21
C GLY A 751 46.53 26.83 0.16
N CYS A 752 45.20 26.94 0.17
CA CYS A 752 44.42 27.74 -0.79
C CYS A 752 43.70 28.93 -0.13
N PRO A 753 44.42 29.95 0.40
CA PRO A 753 43.85 30.95 1.31
C PRO A 753 42.77 31.88 0.72
N ASN A 754 42.49 31.84 -0.59
CA ASN A 754 41.49 32.70 -1.25
C ASN A 754 40.44 31.93 -2.08
N GLY A 755 40.34 30.61 -1.92
CA GLY A 755 39.32 29.78 -2.57
C GLY A 755 39.33 29.73 -4.10
N LYS A 756 40.30 30.36 -4.79
CA LYS A 756 40.38 30.36 -6.26
C LYS A 756 41.62 29.66 -6.84
N TYR A 757 42.71 29.56 -6.07
CA TYR A 757 44.00 29.07 -6.55
C TYR A 757 44.69 28.27 -5.44
N CYS A 758 45.06 27.03 -5.76
CA CYS A 758 45.73 26.12 -4.84
C CYS A 758 47.17 25.86 -5.32
N SER A 759 48.17 26.21 -4.50
CA SER A 759 49.57 25.86 -4.77
C SER A 759 49.90 24.53 -4.07
N ILE A 760 49.74 23.43 -4.79
CA ILE A 760 50.16 22.12 -4.28
C ILE A 760 51.67 22.02 -4.46
N TYR A 761 52.35 21.63 -3.37
CA TYR A 761 53.79 21.33 -3.25
C TYR A 761 54.59 21.18 -4.57
N ASN A 762 55.76 21.86 -4.62
CA ASN A 762 56.78 21.90 -5.69
C ASN A 762 56.73 23.04 -6.72
N GLY A 763 56.46 24.28 -6.30
CA GLY A 763 56.92 25.47 -7.04
C GLY A 763 56.39 25.62 -8.49
N ASP A 764 55.38 24.83 -8.86
CA ASP A 764 54.75 24.91 -10.17
C ASP A 764 53.58 25.90 -10.08
N ASN A 765 53.64 26.97 -10.87
CA ASN A 765 52.65 28.05 -10.91
C ASN A 765 51.36 27.67 -11.67
N SER A 766 50.99 26.39 -11.65
CA SER A 766 49.79 25.90 -12.34
C SER A 766 48.55 26.14 -11.49
N ASN A 767 47.48 26.64 -12.10
CA ASN A 767 46.19 26.87 -11.44
C ASN A 767 45.45 25.54 -11.29
N TYR A 768 45.41 24.98 -10.08
CA TYR A 768 44.64 23.76 -9.78
C TYR A 768 43.32 24.07 -9.09
N THR A 769 42.27 23.37 -9.52
CA THR A 769 40.94 23.35 -8.90
C THR A 769 40.84 22.13 -7.99
N VAL A 770 40.64 22.34 -6.69
CA VAL A 770 40.57 21.25 -5.69
C VAL A 770 39.12 20.97 -5.34
N PHE A 771 38.77 19.69 -5.32
CA PHE A 771 37.44 19.20 -4.97
C PHE A 771 37.56 18.23 -3.79
N VAL A 772 36.66 18.38 -2.82
CA VAL A 772 36.39 17.35 -1.82
C VAL A 772 35.10 16.68 -2.23
N ILE A 773 35.19 15.38 -2.56
CA ILE A 773 34.06 14.58 -3.01
C ILE A 773 33.72 13.51 -1.97
N ASP A 774 32.43 13.23 -1.82
CA ASP A 774 31.95 12.11 -1.02
C ASP A 774 32.14 10.77 -1.77
N HIS A 775 31.83 9.67 -1.10
CA HIS A 775 31.93 8.32 -1.67
C HIS A 775 30.94 8.03 -2.81
N ASN A 776 29.95 8.89 -3.03
CA ASN A 776 28.99 8.81 -4.14
C ASN A 776 29.35 9.76 -5.30
N GLY A 777 30.47 10.48 -5.21
CA GLY A 777 30.91 11.43 -6.24
C GLY A 777 30.20 12.77 -6.19
N ILE A 778 29.54 13.11 -5.07
CA ILE A 778 28.96 14.43 -4.82
C ILE A 778 30.06 15.34 -4.27
N ILE A 779 30.17 16.54 -4.83
CA ILE A 779 31.11 17.54 -4.34
C ILE A 779 30.59 18.10 -3.00
N ILE A 780 31.39 17.90 -1.95
CA ILE A 780 31.18 18.47 -0.62
C ILE A 780 31.68 19.91 -0.59
N THR A 781 32.88 20.19 -1.09
CA THR A 781 33.35 21.57 -1.30
C THR A 781 34.24 21.64 -2.55
N SER A 782 34.23 22.79 -3.21
CA SER A 782 35.10 23.14 -4.32
C SER A 782 35.53 24.59 -4.22
N SER A 783 36.64 24.94 -4.89
CA SER A 783 37.06 26.34 -5.07
C SER A 783 35.98 27.21 -5.74
N THR A 784 35.13 26.62 -6.59
CA THR A 784 33.99 27.29 -7.24
C THR A 784 32.71 27.29 -6.39
N LYS A 785 32.74 26.66 -5.21
CA LYS A 785 31.61 26.51 -4.27
C LYS A 785 30.35 25.92 -4.90
N THR A 786 30.53 24.95 -5.78
CA THR A 786 29.44 24.20 -6.42
C THR A 786 29.32 22.81 -5.81
N THR A 787 28.11 22.48 -5.37
CA THR A 787 27.72 21.14 -4.93
C THR A 787 26.88 20.52 -6.03
N VAL A 788 27.55 19.90 -7.01
CA VAL A 788 26.94 19.11 -8.08
C VAL A 788 27.63 17.75 -8.11
N TYR A 789 27.12 16.83 -8.92
CA TYR A 789 27.87 15.63 -9.21
C TYR A 789 29.17 15.99 -9.92
N PHE A 790 30.26 15.34 -9.52
CA PHE A 790 31.58 15.64 -10.09
C PHE A 790 31.62 15.48 -11.62
N TRP A 791 30.85 14.55 -12.18
CA TRP A 791 30.77 14.31 -13.62
C TRP A 791 29.88 15.29 -14.40
N GLU A 792 29.14 16.17 -13.73
CA GLU A 792 28.31 17.21 -14.36
C GLU A 792 29.08 18.51 -14.57
N ILE A 793 30.31 18.64 -14.03
CA ILE A 793 31.16 19.80 -14.26
C ILE A 793 31.68 19.76 -15.72
N PRO A 794 31.39 20.78 -16.54
CA PRO A 794 31.93 20.86 -17.89
C PRO A 794 33.46 20.96 -17.86
N LEU A 795 34.13 20.10 -18.64
CA LEU A 795 35.59 20.08 -18.81
C LEU A 795 36.19 21.41 -19.31
N ASN A 796 35.38 22.37 -19.74
CA ASN A 796 35.83 23.70 -20.16
C ASN A 796 36.00 24.70 -19.00
N GLN A 797 35.84 24.28 -17.74
CA GLN A 797 36.13 25.07 -16.54
C GLN A 797 37.25 24.47 -15.64
N SER A 798 37.93 23.42 -16.10
CA SER A 798 39.08 22.82 -15.38
C SER A 798 40.40 23.47 -15.73
#